data_AF-A0A5C6PR63-F1
#
_entry.id   AF-A0A5C6PR63-F1
#
_cell.length_a   1.000
_cell.length_b   1.000
_cell.length_c   1.000
_cell.angle_alpha   90.00
_cell.angle_beta   90.00
_cell.angle_gamma   90.00
#
_symmetry.space_group_name_H-M   'P 1'
#
loop_
_entity.id
_entity.type
_entity.pdbx_description
1 polymer ?
#
loop_
_entity_poly.entity_id
_entity_poly.type
_entity_poly.pdbx_seq_one_letter_code
_entity_poly.pdbx_strand_id
1 'polypeptide(L)'
;MCFLRGKEDGKRGQIKAVWENMARMCVKTHRLDVARVCLGNMGNARAARALKQAEADPEPEARVAMLAIQLGMLEDAERLYKSCRRFDLLNSFYQASGQWQQALETAETLDRIHLRTTYYSYARYLESMGDKTSALTFYEKSETHRVEVPRMLQDDTASLEAYVKEKNDKNIYKWWAQYLESQSDMDSALHFYNLAEDYFSLVRVYCYMEDIQKASEIASDTGDRAASYHLARYYEGHDDIKQAVHFYTRAQAYNNAIRLCKENGLDDQLMNLALLSNPEDMMEAACYYEEKGTHMDRAVALYHKAGYVSKALELAFSTQQFSALQLIAEDLDENSDPALLARCSDFFITHSQYDKAVDLLVAARKYHQAVELCVSQSLTITEELAEKLTGTDSKDLPDETRKELLQRIAECCMRQGNYHLATKKYTQAGNKLKAMSALLKSGDTEKIVFFANVSRQRELFIMAANYLQSLDWRKNPEILKTIIAFYTKGRAAELLAGFYEVCAQVEIDDFQNYEKALHALTEAHKCILKSKDSSAGKHEARLADLQHKINLIKKFVQARGLYAQDSSEAVRLCEALLEEPNLDPAVRIGDVFGFLVDHYCQQGNFNMASRKLEELQKHVSSQKVRYYVSPVSLKALEKEMGLTFNHTDHNPEVQDEDEVEEDLD
;
A
#
# COMPACT_ATOMS: atom_id res chain seq x y z
N MET A 1 55.61 85.24 27.29
CA MET A 1 55.02 83.90 27.04
C MET A 1 53.49 83.83 27.19
N CYS A 2 52.83 84.64 28.04
CA CYS A 2 51.37 84.57 28.18
C CYS A 2 50.58 85.08 26.95
N PHE A 3 51.15 85.99 26.14
CA PHE A 3 50.54 86.44 24.87
C PHE A 3 50.62 85.40 23.73
N LEU A 4 51.54 84.43 23.82
CA LEU A 4 51.69 83.37 22.83
C LEU A 4 50.77 82.18 23.16
N ARG A 5 50.58 81.86 24.44
CA ARG A 5 49.62 80.83 24.87
C ARG A 5 48.17 81.21 24.57
N GLY A 6 47.77 82.46 24.81
CA GLY A 6 46.44 82.97 24.41
C GLY A 6 46.23 83.03 22.89
N LYS A 7 47.29 83.22 22.09
CA LYS A 7 47.25 83.15 20.62
C LYS A 7 47.25 81.72 20.09
N GLU A 8 47.94 80.78 20.74
CA GLU A 8 47.96 79.37 20.36
C GLU A 8 46.65 78.67 20.75
N ASP A 9 46.10 78.93 21.92
CA ASP A 9 44.77 78.44 22.32
C ASP A 9 43.67 79.11 21.48
N GLY A 10 43.81 80.39 21.14
CA GLY A 10 42.94 81.10 20.19
C GLY A 10 43.03 80.55 18.76
N LYS A 11 44.24 80.21 18.27
CA LYS A 11 44.44 79.57 16.95
C LYS A 11 43.96 78.13 16.93
N ARG A 12 44.15 77.35 18.00
CA ARG A 12 43.60 75.99 18.14
C ARG A 12 42.06 76.02 18.19
N GLY A 13 41.49 77.01 18.87
CA GLY A 13 40.05 77.27 18.88
C GLY A 13 39.52 77.64 17.48
N GLN A 14 40.21 78.53 16.77
CA GLN A 14 39.87 78.90 15.39
C GLN A 14 39.97 77.72 14.42
N ILE A 15 41.02 76.89 14.53
CA ILE A 15 41.19 75.70 13.67
C ILE A 15 40.11 74.66 13.96
N LYS A 16 39.79 74.39 15.23
CA LYS A 16 38.68 73.50 15.59
C LYS A 16 37.34 74.02 15.07
N ALA A 17 37.08 75.32 15.17
CA ALA A 17 35.88 75.94 14.61
C ALA A 17 35.79 75.83 13.08
N VAL A 18 36.92 75.88 12.36
CA VAL A 18 36.97 75.64 10.91
C VAL A 18 36.59 74.19 10.58
N TRP A 19 37.16 73.21 11.30
CA TRP A 19 36.81 71.79 11.12
C TRP A 19 35.37 71.49 11.52
N GLU A 20 34.85 72.16 12.54
CA GLU A 20 33.45 72.06 12.96
C GLU A 20 32.50 72.61 11.89
N ASN A 21 32.79 73.81 11.34
CA ASN A 21 32.01 74.37 10.24
C ASN A 21 32.07 73.49 9.00
N MET A 22 33.22 72.90 8.69
CA MET A 22 33.34 71.95 7.60
C MET A 22 32.56 70.65 7.86
N ALA A 23 32.53 70.16 9.09
CA ALA A 23 31.72 69.01 9.49
C ALA A 23 30.22 69.31 9.38
N ARG A 24 29.76 70.51 9.77
CA ARG A 24 28.38 70.98 9.58
C ARG A 24 28.01 71.09 8.09
N MET A 25 28.95 71.50 7.24
CA MET A 25 28.76 71.50 5.78
C MET A 25 28.71 70.08 5.20
N CYS A 26 29.42 69.11 5.79
CA CYS A 26 29.34 67.71 5.39
C CYS A 26 27.95 67.12 5.63
N VAL A 27 27.24 67.56 6.69
CA VAL A 27 25.83 67.19 6.93
C VAL A 27 24.95 67.69 5.78
N LYS A 28 25.08 68.97 5.39
CA LYS A 28 24.27 69.56 4.31
C LYS A 28 24.58 69.01 2.91
N THR A 29 25.80 68.53 2.71
CA THR A 29 26.28 67.99 1.41
C THR A 29 26.27 66.47 1.36
N HIS A 30 25.84 65.80 2.44
CA HIS A 30 25.74 64.34 2.58
C HIS A 30 27.09 63.61 2.37
N ARG A 31 28.23 64.30 2.61
CA ARG A 31 29.58 63.76 2.41
C ARG A 31 30.20 63.22 3.71
N LEU A 32 29.96 61.94 3.98
CA LEU A 32 30.39 61.26 5.21
C LEU A 32 31.89 60.90 5.25
N ASP A 33 32.50 60.74 4.09
CA ASP A 33 33.94 60.49 3.89
C ASP A 33 34.79 61.64 4.45
N VAL A 34 34.41 62.88 4.10
CA VAL A 34 35.07 64.10 4.59
C VAL A 34 34.75 64.34 6.08
N ALA A 35 33.54 63.98 6.53
CA ALA A 35 33.13 64.15 7.91
C ALA A 35 34.01 63.37 8.91
N ARG A 36 34.44 62.14 8.59
CA ARG A 36 35.32 61.34 9.47
C ARG A 36 36.66 62.04 9.73
N VAL A 37 37.25 62.61 8.68
CA VAL A 37 38.51 63.36 8.77
C VAL A 37 38.33 64.62 9.63
N CYS A 38 37.19 65.32 9.45
CA CYS A 38 36.85 66.48 10.27
C CYS A 38 36.72 66.12 11.76
N LEU A 39 35.98 65.06 12.10
CA LEU A 39 35.79 64.61 13.48
C LEU A 39 37.11 64.17 14.15
N GLY A 40 38.01 63.52 13.39
CA GLY A 40 39.35 63.15 13.85
C GLY A 40 40.20 64.37 14.21
N ASN A 41 40.20 65.39 13.34
CA ASN A 41 40.94 66.65 13.57
C ASN A 41 40.33 67.51 14.69
N MET A 42 39.02 67.37 14.95
CA MET A 42 38.33 68.00 16.08
C MET A 42 38.63 67.30 17.43
N GLY A 43 39.11 66.05 17.40
CA GLY A 43 39.34 65.22 18.58
C GLY A 43 38.06 64.65 19.21
N ASN A 44 36.94 64.62 18.47
CA ASN A 44 35.65 64.13 18.96
C ASN A 44 35.51 62.62 18.73
N ALA A 45 36.20 61.84 19.57
CA ALA A 45 36.23 60.37 19.47
C ALA A 45 34.83 59.72 19.62
N ARG A 46 33.95 60.33 20.42
CA ARG A 46 32.56 59.85 20.60
C ARG A 46 31.77 59.96 19.29
N ALA A 47 31.83 61.12 18.64
CA ALA A 47 31.16 61.33 17.36
C ALA A 47 31.71 60.42 16.25
N ALA A 48 33.03 60.24 16.20
CA ALA A 48 33.67 59.34 15.23
C ALA A 48 33.24 57.88 15.45
N ARG A 49 33.11 57.44 16.70
CA ARG A 49 32.59 56.10 17.04
C ARG A 49 31.11 55.94 16.69
N ALA A 50 30.27 56.92 17.01
CA ALA A 50 28.85 56.90 16.69
C ALA A 50 28.62 56.84 15.16
N LEU A 51 29.40 57.61 14.40
CA LEU A 51 29.36 57.54 12.94
C LEU A 51 29.79 56.18 12.40
N LYS A 52 30.81 55.56 13.00
CA LYS A 52 31.25 54.21 12.65
C LYS A 52 30.19 53.14 12.92
N GLN A 53 29.42 53.30 13.99
CA GLN A 53 28.31 52.40 14.31
C GLN A 53 27.13 52.59 13.35
N ALA A 54 26.83 53.83 12.96
CA ALA A 54 25.78 54.13 11.99
C ALA A 54 26.09 53.61 10.58
N GLU A 55 27.34 53.29 10.23
CA GLU A 55 27.67 52.65 8.94
C GLU A 55 26.92 51.32 8.70
N ALA A 56 26.45 50.68 9.76
CA ALA A 56 25.63 49.48 9.69
C ALA A 56 24.23 49.74 9.11
N ASP A 57 23.71 50.96 9.20
CA ASP A 57 22.38 51.30 8.67
C ASP A 57 22.42 51.39 7.14
N PRO A 58 21.47 50.80 6.40
CA PRO A 58 21.48 50.83 4.93
C PRO A 58 21.35 52.23 4.32
N GLU A 59 20.57 53.13 4.94
CA GLU A 59 20.23 54.44 4.38
C GLU A 59 21.32 55.49 4.65
N PRO A 60 21.87 56.16 3.62
CA PRO A 60 22.93 57.15 3.81
C PRO A 60 22.44 58.39 4.58
N GLU A 61 21.18 58.79 4.42
CA GLU A 61 20.57 59.89 5.16
C GLU A 61 20.48 59.61 6.67
N ALA A 62 20.25 58.36 7.08
CA ALA A 62 20.24 57.97 8.50
C ALA A 62 21.65 58.10 9.13
N ARG A 63 22.68 57.76 8.36
CA ARG A 63 24.09 57.93 8.75
C ARG A 63 24.46 59.41 8.89
N VAL A 64 24.01 60.24 7.95
CA VAL A 64 24.20 61.70 7.98
C VAL A 64 23.43 62.33 9.15
N ALA A 65 22.23 61.82 9.47
CA ALA A 65 21.46 62.25 10.63
C ALA A 65 22.19 61.95 11.95
N MET A 66 22.83 60.79 12.08
CA MET A 66 23.67 60.49 13.26
C MET A 66 24.83 61.49 13.40
N LEU A 67 25.49 61.85 12.30
CA LEU A 67 26.50 62.92 12.31
C LEU A 67 25.90 64.26 12.75
N ALA A 68 24.72 64.61 12.25
CA ALA A 68 24.02 65.84 12.60
C ALA A 68 23.69 65.90 14.11
N ILE A 69 23.27 64.78 14.72
CA ILE A 69 23.07 64.68 16.18
C ILE A 69 24.36 65.01 16.93
N GLN A 70 25.48 64.39 16.54
CA GLN A 70 26.76 64.57 17.24
C GLN A 70 27.32 66.00 17.11
N LEU A 71 26.91 66.75 16.09
CA LEU A 71 27.26 68.15 15.87
C LEU A 71 26.23 69.14 16.45
N GLY A 72 25.19 68.64 17.11
CA GLY A 72 24.11 69.46 17.69
C GLY A 72 23.17 70.10 16.66
N MET A 73 23.16 69.60 15.42
CA MET A 73 22.27 70.04 14.34
C MET A 73 20.95 69.26 14.39
N LEU A 74 20.18 69.47 15.46
CA LEU A 74 19.01 68.64 15.80
C LEU A 74 17.87 68.74 14.76
N GLU A 75 17.58 69.95 14.26
CA GLU A 75 16.53 70.17 13.24
C GLU A 75 16.87 69.48 11.90
N ASP A 76 18.14 69.50 11.52
CA ASP A 76 18.61 68.83 10.30
C ASP A 76 18.59 67.30 10.51
N ALA A 77 18.93 66.80 11.70
CA ALA A 77 18.82 65.38 12.03
C ALA A 77 17.37 64.87 11.95
N GLU A 78 16.40 65.62 12.52
CA GLU A 78 14.98 65.29 12.46
C GLU A 78 14.48 65.24 11.02
N ARG A 79 14.82 66.25 10.20
CA ARG A 79 14.43 66.31 8.79
C ARG A 79 15.00 65.14 8.01
N LEU A 80 16.26 64.78 8.26
CA LEU A 80 16.93 63.66 7.60
C LEU A 80 16.26 62.32 7.97
N TYR A 81 15.97 62.07 9.25
CA TYR A 81 15.26 60.84 9.66
C TYR A 81 13.84 60.75 9.10
N LYS A 82 13.10 61.87 9.05
CA LYS A 82 11.77 61.91 8.38
C LYS A 82 11.88 61.64 6.88
N SER A 83 12.92 62.15 6.22
CA SER A 83 13.13 61.96 4.78
C SER A 83 13.43 60.50 4.41
N CYS A 84 14.21 59.78 5.22
CA CYS A 84 14.51 58.37 4.99
C CYS A 84 13.48 57.40 5.59
N ARG A 85 12.40 57.93 6.20
CA ARG A 85 11.31 57.16 6.82
C ARG A 85 11.79 56.16 7.90
N ARG A 86 12.96 56.38 8.49
CA ARG A 86 13.47 55.61 9.64
C ARG A 86 12.93 56.18 10.93
N PHE A 87 11.64 55.93 11.17
CA PHE A 87 10.91 56.43 12.34
C PHE A 87 11.34 55.77 13.66
N ASP A 88 11.96 54.60 13.59
CA ASP A 88 12.62 53.90 14.70
C ASP A 88 13.77 54.73 15.28
N LEU A 89 14.67 55.21 14.41
CA LEU A 89 15.80 56.06 14.80
C LEU A 89 15.32 57.46 15.22
N LEU A 90 14.27 57.98 14.57
CA LEU A 90 13.66 59.24 14.95
C LEU A 90 13.05 59.18 16.36
N ASN A 91 12.34 58.10 16.68
CA ASN A 91 11.76 57.88 17.99
C ASN A 91 12.86 57.76 19.07
N SER A 92 13.91 56.97 18.81
CA SER A 92 15.08 56.90 19.69
C SER A 92 15.74 58.27 19.91
N PHE A 93 15.83 59.08 18.85
CA PHE A 93 16.33 60.44 18.91
C PHE A 93 15.48 61.35 19.79
N TYR A 94 14.15 61.33 19.67
CA TYR A 94 13.26 62.12 20.51
C TYR A 94 13.34 61.70 21.99
N GLN A 95 13.40 60.38 22.27
CA GLN A 95 13.59 59.88 23.63
C GLN A 95 14.92 60.36 24.24
N ALA A 96 16.02 60.27 23.49
CA ALA A 96 17.34 60.73 23.93
C ALA A 96 17.40 62.26 24.14
N SER A 97 16.56 63.02 23.42
CA SER A 97 16.44 64.47 23.52
C SER A 97 15.46 64.94 24.62
N GLY A 98 14.80 64.00 25.33
CA GLY A 98 13.79 64.30 26.34
C GLY A 98 12.46 64.81 25.79
N GLN A 99 12.25 64.74 24.47
CA GLN A 99 11.02 65.18 23.78
C GLN A 99 9.98 64.06 23.77
N TRP A 100 9.51 63.67 24.96
CA TRP A 100 8.67 62.48 25.13
C TRP A 100 7.32 62.54 24.42
N GLN A 101 6.67 63.72 24.36
CA GLN A 101 5.38 63.86 23.67
C GLN A 101 5.50 63.55 22.17
N GLN A 102 6.55 64.05 21.52
CA GLN A 102 6.83 63.80 20.10
C GLN A 102 7.27 62.35 19.86
N ALA A 103 8.03 61.77 20.79
CA ALA A 103 8.39 60.35 20.75
C ALA A 103 7.16 59.45 20.79
N LEU A 104 6.21 59.72 21.69
CA LEU A 104 4.97 58.96 21.82
C LEU A 104 4.08 59.10 20.57
N GLU A 105 3.86 60.32 20.09
CA GLU A 105 3.08 60.56 18.86
C GLU A 105 3.69 59.82 17.66
N THR A 106 5.02 59.88 17.52
CA THR A 106 5.75 59.17 16.46
C THR A 106 5.59 57.66 16.60
N ALA A 107 5.67 57.12 17.81
CA ALA A 107 5.51 55.70 18.07
C ALA A 107 4.07 55.20 17.83
N GLU A 108 3.05 55.99 18.16
CA GLU A 108 1.64 55.63 17.97
C GLU A 108 1.24 55.63 16.47
N THR A 109 1.76 56.61 15.73
CA THR A 109 1.36 56.86 14.33
C THR A 109 2.24 56.11 13.32
N LEU A 110 3.55 56.08 13.52
CA LEU A 110 4.54 55.70 12.49
C LEU A 110 5.48 54.57 12.92
N ASP A 111 5.81 54.46 14.22
CA ASP A 111 6.73 53.44 14.77
C ASP A 111 6.05 52.54 15.81
N ARG A 112 5.01 51.82 15.36
CA ARG A 112 4.22 50.93 16.22
C ARG A 112 5.02 49.77 16.81
N ILE A 113 6.12 49.39 16.17
CA ILE A 113 6.98 48.27 16.60
C ILE A 113 7.64 48.61 17.94
N HIS A 114 8.14 49.84 18.12
CA HIS A 114 8.78 50.26 19.37
C HIS A 114 7.84 50.98 20.34
N LEU A 115 6.53 51.00 20.07
CA LEU A 115 5.55 51.69 20.91
C LEU A 115 5.60 51.26 22.37
N ARG A 116 5.62 49.95 22.63
CA ARG A 116 5.70 49.40 23.99
C ARG A 116 7.00 49.76 24.70
N THR A 117 8.12 49.69 23.98
CA THR A 117 9.44 50.08 24.49
C THR A 117 9.48 51.57 24.82
N THR A 118 8.83 52.40 24.00
CA THR A 118 8.75 53.85 24.20
C THR A 118 7.89 54.19 25.41
N TYR A 119 6.75 53.52 25.59
CA TYR A 119 5.93 53.65 26.81
C TYR A 119 6.72 53.24 28.05
N TYR A 120 7.50 52.15 28.00
CA TYR A 120 8.34 51.72 29.12
C TYR A 120 9.42 52.74 29.46
N SER A 121 10.17 53.23 28.46
CA SER A 121 11.19 54.27 28.64
C SER A 121 10.59 55.54 29.24
N TYR A 122 9.39 55.94 28.79
CA TYR A 122 8.69 57.10 29.31
C TYR A 122 8.18 56.88 30.74
N ALA A 123 7.65 55.71 31.06
CA ALA A 123 7.25 55.33 32.41
C ALA A 123 8.43 55.41 33.38
N ARG A 124 9.61 54.91 32.99
CA ARG A 124 10.85 55.03 33.77
C ARG A 124 11.29 56.48 33.97
N TYR A 125 11.13 57.32 32.94
CA TYR A 125 11.40 58.74 33.05
C TYR A 125 10.46 59.41 34.07
N LEU A 126 9.15 59.15 33.98
CA LEU A 126 8.15 59.66 34.92
C LEU A 126 8.40 59.18 36.36
N GLU A 127 8.78 57.92 36.54
CA GLU A 127 9.18 57.36 37.82
C GLU A 127 10.40 58.11 38.39
N SER A 128 11.42 58.37 37.57
CA SER A 128 12.60 59.13 38.00
C SER A 128 12.29 60.58 38.38
N MET A 129 11.22 61.15 37.82
CA MET A 129 10.70 62.48 38.14
C MET A 129 9.81 62.48 39.38
N GLY A 130 9.47 61.31 39.94
CA GLY A 130 8.63 61.15 41.13
C GLY A 130 7.13 61.07 40.86
N ASP A 131 6.68 61.17 39.60
CA ASP A 131 5.27 61.01 39.23
C ASP A 131 4.91 59.54 39.06
N LYS A 132 4.68 58.87 40.19
CA LYS A 132 4.30 57.45 40.24
C LYS A 132 2.95 57.20 39.59
N THR A 133 1.99 58.11 39.72
CA THR A 133 0.63 57.95 39.17
C THR A 133 0.64 57.89 37.65
N SER A 134 1.35 58.79 36.98
CA SER A 134 1.48 58.74 35.53
C SER A 134 2.34 57.55 35.10
N ALA A 135 3.42 57.24 35.83
CA ALA A 135 4.26 56.08 35.55
C ALA A 135 3.47 54.76 35.55
N LEU A 136 2.53 54.57 36.49
CA LEU A 136 1.62 53.41 36.51
C LEU A 136 0.89 53.25 35.17
N THR A 137 0.25 54.32 34.69
CA THR A 137 -0.52 54.28 33.45
C THR A 137 0.33 53.89 32.23
N PHE A 138 1.59 54.31 32.20
CA PHE A 138 2.49 53.98 31.10
C PHE A 138 3.14 52.61 31.23
N TYR A 139 3.37 52.12 32.46
CA TYR A 139 3.78 50.73 32.70
C TYR A 139 2.69 49.73 32.33
N GLU A 140 1.41 50.10 32.51
CA GLU A 140 0.28 49.33 31.99
C GLU A 140 0.26 49.34 30.46
N LYS A 141 0.46 50.49 29.82
CA LYS A 141 0.52 50.61 28.36
C LYS A 141 1.71 49.84 27.74
N SER A 142 2.82 49.65 28.47
CA SER A 142 3.93 48.80 28.03
C SER A 142 3.74 47.30 28.36
N GLU A 143 2.70 46.97 29.14
CA GLU A 143 2.43 45.66 29.76
C GLU A 143 3.58 45.15 30.64
N THR A 144 4.42 46.04 31.16
CA THR A 144 5.51 45.71 32.10
C THR A 144 5.07 45.88 33.56
N HIS A 145 3.79 46.21 33.77
CA HIS A 145 3.22 46.49 35.08
C HIS A 145 3.34 45.34 36.07
N ARG A 146 3.37 44.09 35.59
CA ARG A 146 3.49 42.89 36.42
C ARG A 146 4.78 42.81 37.23
N VAL A 147 5.86 43.43 36.75
CA VAL A 147 7.17 43.41 37.41
C VAL A 147 7.52 44.79 37.95
N GLU A 148 7.30 45.83 37.15
CA GLU A 148 7.75 47.19 37.47
C GLU A 148 6.88 47.88 38.52
N VAL A 149 5.57 47.63 38.53
CA VAL A 149 4.67 48.28 39.51
C VAL A 149 4.90 47.73 40.91
N PRO A 150 4.97 46.41 41.14
CA PRO A 150 5.36 45.89 42.44
C PRO A 150 6.73 46.39 42.89
N ARG A 151 7.72 46.48 41.99
CA ARG A 151 9.05 47.05 42.30
C ARG A 151 8.95 48.53 42.71
N MET A 152 8.21 49.34 41.97
CA MET A 152 8.10 50.79 42.20
C MET A 152 7.33 51.13 43.48
N LEU A 153 6.35 50.31 43.85
CA LEU A 153 5.47 50.53 45.00
C LEU A 153 5.81 49.63 46.20
N GLN A 154 6.91 48.88 46.17
CA GLN A 154 7.29 47.97 47.26
C GLN A 154 7.40 48.68 48.62
N ASP A 155 7.88 49.93 48.62
CA ASP A 155 8.01 50.76 49.83
C ASP A 155 6.67 51.34 50.33
N ASP A 156 5.62 51.33 49.50
CA ASP A 156 4.27 51.84 49.82
C ASP A 156 3.24 50.71 49.66
N THR A 157 3.18 49.86 50.68
CA THR A 157 2.36 48.65 50.71
C THR A 157 0.86 48.93 50.58
N ALA A 158 0.38 50.07 51.09
CA ALA A 158 -1.03 50.44 51.03
C ALA A 158 -1.48 50.78 49.61
N SER A 159 -0.69 51.58 48.89
CA SER A 159 -0.96 51.91 47.48
C SER A 159 -0.81 50.67 46.59
N LEU A 160 0.13 49.79 46.89
CA LEU A 160 0.30 48.54 46.16
C LEU A 160 -0.90 47.61 46.35
N GLU A 161 -1.37 47.41 47.59
CA GLU A 161 -2.53 46.56 47.87
C GLU A 161 -3.81 47.08 47.16
N ALA A 162 -4.03 48.40 47.16
CA ALA A 162 -5.13 49.02 46.43
C ALA A 162 -5.04 48.73 44.92
N TYR A 163 -3.85 48.86 44.35
CA TYR A 163 -3.59 48.57 42.94
C TYR A 163 -3.83 47.09 42.59
N VAL A 164 -3.37 46.16 43.45
CA VAL A 164 -3.57 44.72 43.28
C VAL A 164 -5.06 44.37 43.29
N LYS A 165 -5.84 44.95 44.21
CA LYS A 165 -7.29 44.74 44.31
C LYS A 165 -8.05 45.33 43.12
N GLU A 166 -7.62 46.49 42.60
CA GLU A 166 -8.27 47.16 41.47
C GLU A 166 -8.06 46.42 40.14
N LYS A 167 -6.83 45.95 39.86
CA LYS A 167 -6.46 45.43 38.53
C LYS A 167 -6.85 44.00 38.26
N ASN A 168 -7.03 43.17 39.29
CA ASN A 168 -7.46 41.78 39.15
C ASN A 168 -6.60 40.95 38.16
N ASP A 169 -5.28 41.15 38.17
CA ASP A 169 -4.31 40.37 37.36
C ASP A 169 -3.72 39.23 38.19
N LYS A 170 -3.88 38.00 37.71
CA LYS A 170 -3.40 36.76 38.36
C LYS A 170 -1.90 36.79 38.67
N ASN A 171 -1.08 37.33 37.78
CA ASN A 171 0.37 37.37 37.99
C ASN A 171 0.76 38.33 39.13
N ILE A 172 -0.01 39.40 39.31
CA ILE A 172 0.19 40.38 40.36
C ILE A 172 -0.29 39.81 41.69
N TYR A 173 -1.43 39.10 41.70
CA TYR A 173 -1.87 38.34 42.88
C TYR A 173 -0.82 37.33 43.33
N LYS A 174 -0.19 36.61 42.40
CA LYS A 174 0.91 35.70 42.73
C LYS A 174 2.09 36.41 43.38
N TRP A 175 2.54 37.52 42.82
CA TRP A 175 3.63 38.31 43.42
C TRP A 175 3.25 38.83 44.81
N TRP A 176 2.03 39.34 44.95
CA TRP A 176 1.52 39.86 46.23
C TRP A 176 1.40 38.77 47.29
N ALA A 177 0.92 37.59 46.92
CA ALA A 177 0.87 36.42 47.80
C ALA A 177 2.28 35.98 48.25
N GLN A 178 3.27 35.99 47.35
CA GLN A 178 4.67 35.71 47.70
C GLN A 178 5.25 36.75 48.66
N TYR A 179 4.90 38.03 48.46
CA TYR A 179 5.28 39.09 49.38
C TYR A 179 4.66 38.89 50.77
N LEU A 180 3.36 38.59 50.86
CA LEU A 180 2.67 38.31 52.12
C LEU A 180 3.23 37.08 52.83
N GLU A 181 3.53 36.01 52.08
CA GLU A 181 4.20 34.81 52.59
C GLU A 181 5.56 35.17 53.22
N SER A 182 6.34 36.07 52.59
CA SER A 182 7.62 36.55 53.16
C SER A 182 7.45 37.37 54.45
N GLN A 183 6.28 37.98 54.66
CA GLN A 183 5.93 38.70 55.88
C GLN A 183 5.29 37.78 56.95
N SER A 184 5.21 36.47 56.68
CA SER A 184 4.56 35.46 57.52
C SER A 184 3.03 35.60 57.63
N ASP A 185 2.37 36.38 56.77
CA ASP A 185 0.91 36.45 56.70
C ASP A 185 0.37 35.36 55.75
N MET A 186 0.26 34.15 56.28
CA MET A 186 -0.12 32.96 55.51
C MET A 186 -1.58 32.96 55.07
N ASP A 187 -2.51 33.44 55.90
CA ASP A 187 -3.94 33.43 55.60
C ASP A 187 -4.27 34.37 54.43
N SER A 188 -3.71 35.59 54.45
CA SER A 188 -3.85 36.52 53.32
C SER A 188 -3.14 36.00 52.07
N ALA A 189 -1.96 35.39 52.22
CA ALA A 189 -1.24 34.78 51.09
C ALA A 189 -2.07 33.66 50.42
N LEU A 190 -2.70 32.78 51.21
CA LEU A 190 -3.60 31.74 50.70
C LEU A 190 -4.79 32.32 49.94
N HIS A 191 -5.40 33.39 50.45
CA HIS A 191 -6.49 34.07 49.75
C HIS A 191 -6.05 34.57 48.37
N PHE A 192 -4.91 35.24 48.27
CA PHE A 192 -4.41 35.78 47.00
C PHE A 192 -3.85 34.70 46.08
N TYR A 193 -3.24 33.63 46.58
CA TYR A 193 -2.86 32.48 45.75
C TYR A 193 -4.08 31.78 45.14
N ASN A 194 -5.21 31.73 45.86
CA ASN A 194 -6.48 31.22 45.35
C ASN A 194 -7.05 32.13 44.25
N LEU A 195 -7.00 33.46 44.43
CA LEU A 195 -7.37 34.42 43.38
C LEU A 195 -6.43 34.35 42.16
N ALA A 196 -5.16 34.02 42.38
CA ALA A 196 -4.17 33.84 41.31
C ALA A 196 -4.31 32.49 40.58
N GLU A 197 -5.11 31.56 41.10
CA GLU A 197 -5.17 30.14 40.68
C GLU A 197 -3.79 29.46 40.71
N ASP A 198 -2.90 29.85 41.64
CA ASP A 198 -1.60 29.21 41.84
C ASP A 198 -1.71 28.05 42.84
N TYR A 199 -2.27 26.94 42.36
CA TYR A 199 -2.54 25.75 43.16
C TYR A 199 -1.28 25.10 43.74
N PHE A 200 -0.15 25.20 43.04
CA PHE A 200 1.14 24.71 43.56
C PHE A 200 1.52 25.45 44.85
N SER A 201 1.45 26.77 44.83
CA SER A 201 1.79 27.59 45.99
C SER A 201 0.79 27.36 47.13
N LEU A 202 -0.51 27.20 46.83
CA LEU A 202 -1.52 26.83 47.83
C LEU A 202 -1.20 25.51 48.51
N VAL A 203 -0.98 24.45 47.74
CA VAL A 203 -0.68 23.11 48.28
C VAL A 203 0.63 23.14 49.07
N ARG A 204 1.65 23.85 48.60
CA ARG A 204 2.92 24.01 49.32
C ARG A 204 2.72 24.69 50.68
N VAL A 205 1.95 25.77 50.74
CA VAL A 205 1.68 26.51 52.00
C VAL A 205 0.80 25.68 52.94
N TYR A 206 -0.24 25.01 52.45
CA TYR A 206 -1.05 24.12 53.28
C TYR A 206 -0.26 22.92 53.81
N CYS A 207 0.64 22.33 53.01
CA CYS A 207 1.58 21.31 53.46
C CYS A 207 2.51 21.84 54.58
N TYR A 208 2.96 23.09 54.47
CA TYR A 208 3.78 23.73 55.51
C TYR A 208 2.99 24.00 56.80
N MET A 209 1.70 24.32 56.69
CA MET A 209 0.78 24.51 57.82
C MET A 209 0.24 23.19 58.40
N GLU A 210 0.69 22.04 57.90
CA GLU A 210 0.23 20.69 58.28
C GLU A 210 -1.27 20.41 58.01
N ASP A 211 -1.95 21.26 57.22
CA ASP A 211 -3.35 21.05 56.79
C ASP A 211 -3.38 20.23 55.49
N ILE A 212 -3.03 18.94 55.62
CA ILE A 212 -2.87 18.04 54.48
C ILE A 212 -4.22 17.68 53.84
N GLN A 213 -5.31 17.72 54.61
CA GLN A 213 -6.65 17.45 54.09
C GLN A 213 -7.01 18.47 53.02
N LYS A 214 -6.92 19.77 53.32
CA LYS A 214 -7.18 20.81 52.32
C LYS A 214 -6.19 20.78 51.17
N ALA A 215 -4.91 20.50 51.43
CA ALA A 215 -3.92 20.34 50.37
C ALA A 215 -4.31 19.23 49.38
N SER A 216 -4.80 18.10 49.91
CA SER A 216 -5.25 16.95 49.11
C SER A 216 -6.53 17.23 48.32
N GLU A 217 -7.49 17.95 48.92
CA GLU A 217 -8.72 18.40 48.25
C GLU A 217 -8.38 19.30 47.07
N ILE A 218 -7.54 20.33 47.31
CA ILE A 218 -7.13 21.27 46.25
C ILE A 218 -6.41 20.54 45.12
N ALA A 219 -5.45 19.65 45.40
CA ALA A 219 -4.76 18.89 44.36
C ALA A 219 -5.71 17.94 43.59
N SER A 220 -6.70 17.36 44.28
CA SER A 220 -7.68 16.43 43.71
C SER A 220 -8.77 17.13 42.90
N ASP A 221 -9.15 18.35 43.26
CA ASP A 221 -10.18 19.12 42.56
C ASP A 221 -9.58 19.81 41.33
N THR A 222 -8.38 20.37 41.48
CA THR A 222 -7.74 21.17 40.42
C THR A 222 -7.02 20.32 39.39
N GLY A 223 -6.44 19.19 39.81
CA GLY A 223 -5.62 18.36 38.93
C GLY A 223 -4.32 19.02 38.45
N ASP A 224 -3.85 20.06 39.15
CA ASP A 224 -2.58 20.69 38.82
C ASP A 224 -1.41 19.70 39.02
N ARG A 225 -0.54 19.60 38.01
CA ARG A 225 0.55 18.62 37.99
C ARG A 225 1.63 18.94 39.02
N ALA A 226 1.98 20.22 39.16
CA ALA A 226 3.02 20.64 40.08
C ALA A 226 2.55 20.51 41.53
N ALA A 227 1.31 20.89 41.81
CA ALA A 227 0.68 20.72 43.11
C ALA A 227 0.59 19.23 43.51
N SER A 228 0.10 18.38 42.61
CA SER A 228 0.03 16.93 42.82
C SER A 228 1.42 16.33 43.05
N TYR A 229 2.44 16.78 42.31
CA TYR A 229 3.82 16.31 42.48
C TYR A 229 4.40 16.69 43.85
N HIS A 230 4.17 17.93 44.30
CA HIS A 230 4.63 18.37 45.62
C HIS A 230 3.98 17.56 46.74
N LEU A 231 2.66 17.34 46.64
CA LEU A 231 1.91 16.55 47.60
C LEU A 231 2.36 15.08 47.61
N ALA A 232 2.64 14.51 46.44
CA ALA A 232 3.19 13.16 46.33
C ALA A 232 4.53 13.01 47.07
N ARG A 233 5.45 13.99 46.89
CA ARG A 233 6.73 14.04 47.63
C ARG A 233 6.53 14.17 49.13
N TYR A 234 5.52 14.91 49.56
CA TYR A 234 5.18 15.04 50.97
C TYR A 234 4.75 13.67 51.54
N TYR A 235 3.82 12.97 50.89
CA TYR A 235 3.37 11.64 51.33
C TYR A 235 4.49 10.61 51.30
N GLU A 236 5.37 10.66 50.29
CA GLU A 236 6.55 9.80 50.21
C GLU A 236 7.49 10.02 51.40
N GLY A 237 7.73 11.27 51.81
CA GLY A 237 8.54 11.58 52.99
C GLY A 237 7.91 11.19 54.33
N HIS A 238 6.62 10.87 54.35
CA HIS A 238 5.87 10.44 55.54
C HIS A 238 5.47 8.95 55.48
N ASP A 239 6.10 8.16 54.60
CA ASP A 239 5.87 6.72 54.40
C ASP A 239 4.42 6.33 53.99
N ASP A 240 3.59 7.27 53.53
CA ASP A 240 2.28 6.95 52.95
C ASP A 240 2.41 6.67 51.44
N ILE A 241 2.92 5.49 51.14
CA ILE A 241 3.25 5.08 49.77
C ILE A 241 2.02 5.04 48.86
N LYS A 242 0.85 4.65 49.39
CA LYS A 242 -0.38 4.52 48.57
C LYS A 242 -0.85 5.89 48.09
N GLN A 243 -0.86 6.89 48.96
CA GLN A 243 -1.20 8.26 48.58
C GLN A 243 -0.12 8.87 47.70
N ALA A 244 1.16 8.60 47.97
CA ALA A 244 2.27 9.06 47.12
C ALA A 244 2.12 8.56 45.67
N VAL A 245 1.85 7.26 45.48
CA VAL A 245 1.62 6.67 44.14
C VAL A 245 0.39 7.30 43.47
N HIS A 246 -0.71 7.51 44.20
CA HIS A 246 -1.91 8.15 43.65
C HIS A 246 -1.61 9.56 43.10
N PHE A 247 -0.95 10.40 43.90
CA PHE A 247 -0.64 11.78 43.49
C PHE A 247 0.49 11.86 42.46
N TYR A 248 1.48 10.97 42.46
CA TYR A 248 2.47 10.89 41.37
C TYR A 248 1.83 10.49 40.03
N THR A 249 0.86 9.58 40.07
CA THR A 249 0.08 9.18 38.88
C THR A 249 -0.69 10.38 38.33
N ARG A 250 -1.36 11.14 39.23
CA ARG A 250 -2.10 12.35 38.86
C ARG A 250 -1.19 13.45 38.32
N ALA A 251 0.03 13.56 38.86
CA ALA A 251 1.08 14.46 38.38
C ALA A 251 1.70 14.03 37.03
N GLN A 252 1.36 12.84 36.52
CA GLN A 252 2.00 12.20 35.35
C GLN A 252 3.50 11.94 35.53
N ALA A 253 3.97 11.84 36.79
CA ALA A 253 5.34 11.51 37.13
C ALA A 253 5.48 9.99 37.32
N TYR A 254 5.25 9.24 36.24
CA TYR A 254 5.15 7.78 36.28
C TYR A 254 6.44 7.10 36.71
N ASN A 255 7.60 7.62 36.36
CA ASN A 255 8.90 7.10 36.80
C ASN A 255 9.01 7.00 38.34
N ASN A 256 8.57 8.04 39.07
CA ASN A 256 8.57 8.05 40.53
C ASN A 256 7.54 7.06 41.10
N ALA A 257 6.35 6.99 40.49
CA ALA A 257 5.32 6.03 40.89
C ALA A 257 5.76 4.57 40.66
N ILE A 258 6.41 4.29 39.52
CA ILE A 258 6.95 2.98 39.15
C ILE A 258 8.06 2.58 40.12
N ARG A 259 8.99 3.50 40.44
CA ARG A 259 10.03 3.26 41.44
C ARG A 259 9.43 2.87 42.80
N LEU A 260 8.46 3.65 43.29
CA LEU A 260 7.79 3.34 44.56
C LEU A 260 7.05 2.01 44.53
N CYS A 261 6.42 1.66 43.41
CA CYS A 261 5.75 0.37 43.25
C CYS A 261 6.75 -0.80 43.27
N LYS A 262 7.92 -0.66 42.63
CA LYS A 262 8.99 -1.67 42.63
C LYS A 262 9.56 -1.90 44.04
N GLU A 263 9.86 -0.82 44.76
CA GLU A 263 10.43 -0.85 46.13
C GLU A 263 9.47 -1.49 47.14
N ASN A 264 8.16 -1.29 46.98
CA ASN A 264 7.13 -1.73 47.92
C ASN A 264 6.35 -3.00 47.46
N GLY A 265 6.71 -3.58 46.31
CA GLY A 265 6.07 -4.80 45.79
C GLY A 265 4.61 -4.63 45.36
N LEU A 266 4.22 -3.44 44.88
CA LEU A 266 2.86 -3.15 44.39
C LEU A 266 2.69 -3.59 42.93
N ASP A 267 2.81 -4.90 42.69
CA ASP A 267 2.89 -5.49 41.35
C ASP A 267 1.67 -5.23 40.45
N ASP A 268 0.45 -5.11 41.02
CA ASP A 268 -0.76 -4.85 40.24
C ASP A 268 -0.88 -3.40 39.78
N GLN A 269 -0.41 -2.46 40.59
CA GLN A 269 -0.41 -1.04 40.22
C GLN A 269 0.73 -0.74 39.24
N LEU A 270 1.88 -1.41 39.40
CA LEU A 270 3.04 -1.26 38.53
C LEU A 270 2.70 -1.48 37.05
N MET A 271 1.92 -2.52 36.72
CA MET A 271 1.53 -2.81 35.33
C MET A 271 0.72 -1.66 34.73
N ASN A 272 -0.29 -1.18 35.45
CA ASN A 272 -1.15 -0.10 34.96
C ASN A 272 -0.36 1.21 34.78
N LEU A 273 0.57 1.49 35.67
CA LEU A 273 1.44 2.68 35.59
C LEU A 273 2.42 2.60 34.43
N ALA A 274 3.03 1.44 34.23
CA ALA A 274 3.94 1.20 33.11
C ALA A 274 3.23 1.34 31.76
N LEU A 275 1.98 0.87 31.65
CA LEU A 275 1.20 1.06 30.42
C LEU A 275 0.89 2.53 30.08
N LEU A 276 0.91 3.42 31.08
CA LEU A 276 0.67 4.86 30.91
C LEU A 276 1.97 5.66 30.71
N SER A 277 3.13 5.04 30.94
CA SER A 277 4.44 5.71 30.94
C SER A 277 5.11 5.71 29.56
N ASN A 278 6.37 6.14 29.51
CA ASN A 278 7.18 6.07 28.30
C ASN A 278 7.74 4.63 28.07
N PRO A 279 8.28 4.33 26.87
CA PRO A 279 8.85 3.02 26.57
C PRO A 279 10.03 2.59 27.48
N GLU A 280 10.83 3.54 27.95
CA GLU A 280 11.95 3.28 28.87
C GLU A 280 11.44 2.77 30.23
N ASP A 281 10.47 3.46 30.81
CA ASP A 281 9.82 3.10 32.07
C ASP A 281 9.09 1.74 31.94
N MET A 282 8.48 1.46 30.78
CA MET A 282 7.88 0.15 30.46
C MET A 282 8.94 -0.97 30.46
N MET A 283 10.09 -0.73 29.84
CA MET A 283 11.21 -1.67 29.80
C MET A 283 11.73 -1.94 31.22
N GLU A 284 11.92 -0.91 32.04
CA GLU A 284 12.39 -1.11 33.41
C GLU A 284 11.36 -1.87 34.27
N ALA A 285 10.06 -1.64 34.07
CA ALA A 285 9.01 -2.40 34.73
C ALA A 285 8.99 -3.86 34.26
N ALA A 286 9.20 -4.11 32.97
CA ALA A 286 9.34 -5.45 32.41
C ALA A 286 10.54 -6.21 33.00
N CYS A 287 11.69 -5.54 33.13
CA CYS A 287 12.90 -6.11 33.73
C CYS A 287 12.68 -6.52 35.18
N TYR A 288 11.94 -5.71 35.95
CA TYR A 288 11.56 -6.05 37.33
C TYR A 288 10.73 -7.34 37.40
N TYR A 289 9.74 -7.52 36.52
CA TYR A 289 8.98 -8.77 36.47
C TYR A 289 9.83 -9.97 36.03
N GLU A 290 10.75 -9.78 35.06
CA GLU A 290 11.69 -10.81 34.61
C GLU A 290 12.62 -11.26 35.77
N GLU A 291 13.19 -10.33 36.52
CA GLU A 291 14.06 -10.60 37.67
C GLU A 291 13.33 -11.32 38.81
N LYS A 292 12.09 -10.91 39.09
CA LYS A 292 11.28 -11.49 40.17
C LYS A 292 10.78 -12.89 39.83
N GLY A 293 10.71 -13.23 38.53
CA GLY A 293 10.22 -14.52 38.06
C GLY A 293 8.70 -14.69 38.11
N THR A 294 7.97 -13.68 38.57
CA THR A 294 6.51 -13.70 38.74
C THR A 294 5.84 -12.79 37.70
N HIS A 295 4.67 -13.19 37.18
CA HIS A 295 3.94 -12.45 36.15
C HIS A 295 4.73 -12.21 34.84
N MET A 296 5.37 -13.26 34.32
CA MET A 296 6.10 -13.20 33.04
C MET A 296 5.23 -12.75 31.86
N ASP A 297 3.92 -13.00 31.92
CA ASP A 297 2.93 -12.52 30.96
C ASP A 297 2.88 -11.00 30.87
N ARG A 298 3.00 -10.33 32.03
CA ARG A 298 3.09 -8.87 32.11
C ARG A 298 4.42 -8.36 31.55
N ALA A 299 5.52 -9.08 31.83
CA ALA A 299 6.84 -8.73 31.29
C ALA A 299 6.88 -8.78 29.76
N VAL A 300 6.37 -9.86 29.15
CA VAL A 300 6.28 -10.01 27.69
C VAL A 300 5.42 -8.90 27.08
N ALA A 301 4.26 -8.62 27.67
CA ALA A 301 3.37 -7.56 27.18
C ALA A 301 4.01 -6.17 27.26
N LEU A 302 4.75 -5.86 28.33
CA LEU A 302 5.46 -4.59 28.49
C LEU A 302 6.63 -4.46 27.51
N TYR A 303 7.45 -5.50 27.31
CA TYR A 303 8.52 -5.48 26.32
C TYR A 303 7.98 -5.26 24.90
N HIS A 304 6.87 -5.93 24.57
CA HIS A 304 6.21 -5.76 23.28
C HIS A 304 5.71 -4.32 23.08
N LYS A 305 4.98 -3.77 24.04
CA LYS A 305 4.45 -2.40 23.97
C LYS A 305 5.53 -1.32 24.01
N ALA A 306 6.67 -1.60 24.63
CA ALA A 306 7.83 -0.73 24.61
C ALA A 306 8.60 -0.77 23.27
N GLY A 307 8.23 -1.66 22.34
CA GLY A 307 8.88 -1.80 21.03
C GLY A 307 10.08 -2.76 21.01
N TYR A 308 10.39 -3.42 22.13
CA TYR A 308 11.47 -4.41 22.23
C TYR A 308 11.00 -5.81 21.82
N VAL A 309 10.59 -5.95 20.56
CA VAL A 309 9.99 -7.17 19.99
C VAL A 309 10.90 -8.39 20.14
N SER A 310 12.22 -8.25 19.91
CA SER A 310 13.18 -9.35 20.01
C SER A 310 13.23 -9.96 21.40
N LYS A 311 13.31 -9.11 22.44
CA LYS A 311 13.34 -9.54 23.84
C LYS A 311 12.00 -10.10 24.28
N ALA A 312 10.89 -9.49 23.84
CA ALA A 312 9.54 -10.00 24.08
C ALA A 312 9.36 -11.42 23.53
N LEU A 313 9.81 -11.67 22.29
CA LEU A 313 9.77 -12.99 21.66
C LEU A 313 10.64 -14.00 22.39
N GLU A 314 11.88 -13.65 22.73
CA GLU A 314 12.77 -14.54 23.49
C GLU A 314 12.16 -14.98 24.82
N LEU A 315 11.59 -14.02 25.56
CA LEU A 315 10.93 -14.29 26.83
C LEU A 315 9.64 -15.09 26.63
N ALA A 316 8.88 -14.81 25.58
CA ALA A 316 7.65 -15.55 25.27
C ALA A 316 7.95 -17.01 24.83
N PHE A 317 9.06 -17.24 24.10
CA PHE A 317 9.54 -18.58 23.78
C PHE A 317 10.02 -19.34 25.02
N SER A 318 10.80 -18.69 25.90
CA SER A 318 11.32 -19.34 27.11
C SER A 318 10.22 -19.69 28.11
N THR A 319 9.17 -18.87 28.17
CA THR A 319 8.02 -19.05 29.07
C THR A 319 6.85 -19.79 28.43
N GLN A 320 6.97 -20.19 27.16
CA GLN A 320 5.95 -20.90 26.38
C GLN A 320 4.58 -20.20 26.37
N GLN A 321 4.56 -18.88 26.26
CA GLN A 321 3.33 -18.09 26.24
C GLN A 321 2.74 -17.97 24.83
N PHE A 322 1.94 -18.96 24.44
CA PHE A 322 1.36 -19.07 23.09
C PHE A 322 0.50 -17.88 22.68
N SER A 323 -0.35 -17.38 23.57
CA SER A 323 -1.24 -16.25 23.30
C SER A 323 -0.46 -14.95 23.05
N ALA A 324 0.61 -14.73 23.82
CA ALA A 324 1.47 -13.57 23.64
C ALA A 324 2.28 -13.66 22.34
N LEU A 325 2.82 -14.84 22.00
CA LEU A 325 3.53 -15.07 20.73
C LEU A 325 2.65 -14.80 19.51
N GLN A 326 1.37 -15.20 19.56
CA GLN A 326 0.46 -14.94 18.45
C GLN A 326 0.23 -13.44 18.23
N LEU A 327 0.06 -12.67 19.30
CA LEU A 327 -0.11 -11.21 19.22
C LEU A 327 1.16 -10.53 18.70
N ILE A 328 2.33 -10.92 19.22
CA ILE A 328 3.60 -10.35 18.77
C ILE A 328 3.85 -10.66 17.29
N ALA A 329 3.47 -11.85 16.83
CA ALA A 329 3.65 -12.26 15.44
C ALA A 329 2.75 -11.50 14.45
N GLU A 330 1.63 -10.93 14.89
CA GLU A 330 0.77 -10.10 14.04
C GLU A 330 1.40 -8.74 13.74
N ASP A 331 2.29 -8.26 14.61
CA ASP A 331 3.03 -6.99 14.43
C ASP A 331 4.36 -7.19 13.67
N LEU A 332 4.74 -8.42 13.32
CA LEU A 332 5.95 -8.72 12.56
C LEU A 332 5.74 -8.50 11.05
N ASP A 333 6.65 -7.75 10.43
CA ASP A 333 6.61 -7.39 9.01
C ASP A 333 7.92 -7.71 8.28
N GLU A 334 8.01 -7.32 6.99
CA GLU A 334 9.21 -7.48 6.16
C GLU A 334 10.43 -6.69 6.65
N ASN A 335 10.25 -5.70 7.54
CA ASN A 335 11.33 -4.91 8.12
C ASN A 335 11.95 -5.55 9.37
N SER A 336 11.30 -6.60 9.89
CA SER A 336 11.75 -7.33 11.07
C SER A 336 12.96 -8.23 10.77
N ASP A 337 13.75 -8.57 11.78
CA ASP A 337 14.94 -9.41 11.61
C ASP A 337 14.57 -10.79 11.01
N PRO A 338 15.14 -11.18 9.84
CA PRO A 338 14.89 -12.47 9.22
C PRO A 338 15.14 -13.69 10.14
N ALA A 339 16.04 -13.57 11.13
CA ALA A 339 16.28 -14.63 12.10
C ALA A 339 15.10 -14.83 13.06
N LEU A 340 14.44 -13.74 13.49
CA LEU A 340 13.27 -13.80 14.35
C LEU A 340 12.04 -14.33 13.60
N LEU A 341 11.84 -13.87 12.36
CA LEU A 341 10.77 -14.35 11.49
C LEU A 341 10.87 -15.86 11.28
N ALA A 342 12.09 -16.38 11.06
CA ALA A 342 12.33 -17.82 10.93
C ALA A 342 12.01 -18.61 12.21
N ARG A 343 12.39 -18.10 13.38
CA ARG A 343 12.07 -18.76 14.66
C ARG A 343 10.56 -18.76 14.92
N CYS A 344 9.87 -17.66 14.57
CA CYS A 344 8.42 -17.58 14.68
C CYS A 344 7.74 -18.54 13.70
N SER A 345 8.21 -18.66 12.47
CA SER A 345 7.66 -19.62 11.51
C SER A 345 7.80 -21.07 11.98
N ASP A 346 8.97 -21.46 12.51
CA ASP A 346 9.20 -22.82 13.04
C ASP A 346 8.23 -23.14 14.20
N PHE A 347 7.96 -22.15 15.03
CA PHE A 347 6.97 -22.26 16.09
C PHE A 347 5.56 -22.46 15.54
N PHE A 348 5.10 -21.64 14.58
CA PHE A 348 3.76 -21.81 14.00
C PHE A 348 3.61 -23.13 13.22
N ILE A 349 4.68 -23.63 12.58
CA ILE A 349 4.72 -24.96 11.95
C ILE A 349 4.47 -26.06 12.99
N THR A 350 5.14 -25.97 14.14
CA THR A 350 4.97 -26.94 15.24
C THR A 350 3.54 -26.94 15.78
N HIS A 351 2.86 -25.79 15.75
CA HIS A 351 1.48 -25.61 16.25
C HIS A 351 0.40 -25.74 15.17
N SER A 352 0.75 -26.26 13.99
CA SER A 352 -0.19 -26.48 12.87
C SER A 352 -0.87 -25.21 12.32
N GLN A 353 -0.32 -24.02 12.59
CA GLN A 353 -0.77 -22.76 11.98
C GLN A 353 0.07 -22.47 10.73
N TYR A 354 -0.17 -23.24 9.67
CA TYR A 354 0.70 -23.21 8.50
C TYR A 354 0.57 -21.94 7.65
N ASP A 355 -0.62 -21.34 7.54
CA ASP A 355 -0.83 -20.11 6.75
C ASP A 355 0.03 -18.95 7.28
N LYS A 356 -0.03 -18.70 8.60
CA LYS A 356 0.80 -17.69 9.26
C LYS A 356 2.30 -18.01 9.14
N ALA A 357 2.67 -19.27 9.21
CA ALA A 357 4.06 -19.68 9.02
C ALA A 357 4.56 -19.39 7.60
N VAL A 358 3.73 -19.58 6.58
CA VAL A 358 4.06 -19.24 5.19
C VAL A 358 4.26 -17.73 5.04
N ASP A 359 3.36 -16.91 5.59
CA ASP A 359 3.50 -15.45 5.53
C ASP A 359 4.79 -14.95 6.19
N LEU A 360 5.14 -15.51 7.37
CA LEU A 360 6.40 -15.18 8.06
C LEU A 360 7.64 -15.66 7.29
N LEU A 361 7.60 -16.84 6.65
CA LEU A 361 8.69 -17.33 5.81
C LEU A 361 8.88 -16.49 4.55
N VAL A 362 7.79 -15.99 3.96
CA VAL A 362 7.80 -15.06 2.84
C VAL A 362 8.44 -13.74 3.27
N ALA A 363 8.03 -13.18 4.40
CA ALA A 363 8.63 -11.96 4.96
C ALA A 363 10.14 -12.16 5.26
N ALA A 364 10.52 -13.34 5.75
CA ALA A 364 11.92 -13.72 5.98
C ALA A 364 12.73 -13.98 4.69
N ARG A 365 12.13 -13.83 3.50
CA ARG A 365 12.70 -14.15 2.18
C ARG A 365 13.12 -15.61 2.02
N LYS A 366 12.56 -16.54 2.81
CA LYS A 366 12.81 -17.98 2.74
C LYS A 366 11.81 -18.69 1.83
N TYR A 367 11.71 -18.24 0.58
CA TYR A 367 10.69 -18.69 -0.38
C TYR A 367 10.69 -20.20 -0.64
N HIS A 368 11.87 -20.84 -0.68
CA HIS A 368 11.94 -22.30 -0.89
C HIS A 368 11.25 -23.07 0.23
N GLN A 369 11.48 -22.69 1.49
CA GLN A 369 10.87 -23.35 2.64
C GLN A 369 9.36 -23.08 2.68
N ALA A 370 8.93 -21.86 2.34
CA ALA A 370 7.52 -21.50 2.24
C ALA A 370 6.79 -22.36 1.20
N VAL A 371 7.35 -22.51 -0.01
CA VAL A 371 6.76 -23.35 -1.07
C VAL A 371 6.74 -24.83 -0.66
N GLU A 372 7.80 -25.33 -0.03
CA GLU A 372 7.85 -26.71 0.46
C GLU A 372 6.79 -26.98 1.54
N LEU A 373 6.54 -25.99 2.42
CA LEU A 373 5.46 -26.06 3.40
C LEU A 373 4.08 -26.10 2.71
N CYS A 374 3.83 -25.24 1.71
CA CYS A 374 2.59 -25.29 0.93
C CYS A 374 2.39 -26.63 0.22
N VAL A 375 3.46 -27.23 -0.30
CA VAL A 375 3.41 -28.52 -1.01
C VAL A 375 3.17 -29.69 -0.05
N SER A 376 3.81 -29.69 1.12
CA SER A 376 3.70 -30.77 2.11
C SER A 376 2.35 -30.77 2.82
N GLN A 377 1.83 -29.59 3.19
CA GLN A 377 0.55 -29.44 3.90
C GLN A 377 -0.64 -29.19 2.97
N SER A 378 -0.42 -29.19 1.64
CA SER A 378 -1.45 -28.97 0.62
C SER A 378 -2.23 -27.64 0.79
N LEU A 379 -1.55 -26.57 1.19
CA LEU A 379 -2.15 -25.24 1.35
C LEU A 379 -2.54 -24.63 0.01
N THR A 380 -3.75 -24.10 -0.10
CA THR A 380 -4.26 -23.46 -1.33
C THR A 380 -3.43 -22.24 -1.68
N ILE A 381 -2.79 -22.26 -2.86
CA ILE A 381 -1.98 -21.14 -3.33
C ILE A 381 -2.90 -20.16 -4.06
N THR A 382 -3.15 -19.01 -3.44
CA THR A 382 -3.86 -17.89 -4.08
C THR A 382 -2.94 -17.14 -5.04
N GLU A 383 -3.51 -16.33 -5.94
CA GLU A 383 -2.72 -15.55 -6.89
C GLU A 383 -1.79 -14.55 -6.18
N GLU A 384 -2.28 -13.87 -5.14
CA GLU A 384 -1.51 -12.93 -4.32
C GLU A 384 -0.32 -13.61 -3.65
N LEU A 385 -0.56 -14.76 -3.00
CA LEU A 385 0.51 -15.54 -2.36
C LEU A 385 1.52 -16.03 -3.41
N ALA A 386 1.05 -16.48 -4.58
CA ALA A 386 1.93 -16.93 -5.64
C ALA A 386 2.80 -15.81 -6.22
N GLU A 387 2.35 -14.55 -6.18
CA GLU A 387 3.17 -13.40 -6.58
C GLU A 387 4.21 -13.06 -5.51
N LYS A 388 3.82 -13.03 -4.23
CA LYS A 388 4.75 -12.84 -3.10
C LYS A 388 5.86 -13.90 -3.06
N LEU A 389 5.51 -15.18 -3.26
CA LEU A 389 6.46 -16.31 -3.26
C LEU A 389 7.48 -16.26 -4.41
N THR A 390 7.22 -15.48 -5.45
CA THR A 390 8.07 -15.42 -6.67
C THR A 390 9.01 -14.22 -6.71
N GLY A 391 8.98 -13.38 -5.67
CA GLY A 391 9.68 -12.10 -5.60
C GLY A 391 9.10 -11.09 -6.59
N THR A 392 8.63 -9.95 -6.10
CA THR A 392 8.15 -8.84 -6.93
C THR A 392 9.29 -8.21 -7.75
N ASP A 393 10.53 -8.24 -7.23
CA ASP A 393 11.72 -7.69 -7.88
C ASP A 393 12.70 -8.74 -8.39
N SER A 394 13.21 -8.55 -9.61
CA SER A 394 14.20 -9.42 -10.26
C SER A 394 15.60 -9.40 -9.62
N LYS A 395 15.76 -8.74 -8.47
CA LYS A 395 17.05 -8.53 -7.81
C LYS A 395 17.29 -9.47 -6.62
N ASP A 396 16.24 -10.06 -6.05
CA ASP A 396 16.34 -10.81 -4.80
C ASP A 396 16.73 -12.29 -4.98
N LEU A 397 16.56 -12.85 -6.18
CA LEU A 397 16.80 -14.27 -6.44
C LEU A 397 17.54 -14.49 -7.77
N PRO A 398 18.54 -15.40 -7.82
CA PRO A 398 19.10 -15.89 -9.08
C PRO A 398 18.02 -16.46 -10.00
N ASP A 399 18.08 -16.14 -11.29
CA ASP A 399 17.08 -16.53 -12.29
C ASP A 399 16.77 -18.04 -12.30
N GLU A 400 17.77 -18.89 -12.07
CA GLU A 400 17.58 -20.34 -12.02
C GLU A 400 16.77 -20.79 -10.80
N THR A 401 17.05 -20.25 -9.62
CA THR A 401 16.27 -20.54 -8.40
C THR A 401 14.84 -20.03 -8.52
N ARG A 402 14.62 -18.89 -9.18
CA ARG A 402 13.29 -18.34 -9.45
C ARG A 402 12.50 -19.24 -10.39
N LYS A 403 13.11 -19.76 -11.45
CA LYS A 403 12.46 -20.72 -12.37
C LYS A 403 12.07 -22.00 -11.65
N GLU A 404 12.92 -22.53 -10.78
CA GLU A 404 12.60 -23.72 -9.98
C GLU A 404 11.40 -23.48 -9.05
N LEU A 405 11.38 -22.35 -8.34
CA LEU A 405 10.25 -21.96 -7.49
C LEU A 405 8.95 -21.83 -8.28
N LEU A 406 8.99 -21.15 -9.43
CA LEU A 406 7.82 -21.01 -10.32
C LEU A 406 7.29 -22.37 -10.78
N GLN A 407 8.17 -23.33 -11.08
CA GLN A 407 7.77 -24.68 -11.46
C GLN A 407 7.10 -25.42 -10.30
N ARG A 408 7.65 -25.35 -9.08
CA ARG A 408 7.05 -26.01 -7.91
C ARG A 408 5.70 -25.41 -7.53
N ILE A 409 5.56 -24.09 -7.58
CA ILE A 409 4.29 -23.40 -7.36
C ILE A 409 3.25 -23.84 -8.39
N ALA A 410 3.64 -23.91 -9.67
CA ALA A 410 2.76 -24.36 -10.75
C ALA A 410 2.37 -25.85 -10.59
N GLU A 411 3.28 -26.71 -10.13
CA GLU A 411 2.98 -28.11 -9.81
C GLU A 411 1.99 -28.25 -8.65
N CYS A 412 2.12 -27.40 -7.63
CA CYS A 412 1.16 -27.34 -6.53
C CYS A 412 -0.23 -26.90 -7.04
N CYS A 413 -0.31 -25.81 -7.82
CA CYS A 413 -1.54 -25.33 -8.43
C CYS A 413 -2.21 -26.40 -9.32
N MET A 414 -1.43 -27.19 -10.05
CA MET A 414 -1.94 -28.32 -10.85
C MET A 414 -2.62 -29.40 -10.02
N ARG A 415 -2.08 -29.70 -8.82
CA ARG A 415 -2.70 -30.67 -7.89
C ARG A 415 -3.98 -30.12 -7.26
N GLN A 416 -4.04 -28.81 -7.06
CA GLN A 416 -5.21 -28.10 -6.51
C GLN A 416 -6.33 -27.88 -7.53
N GLY A 417 -6.11 -28.20 -8.81
CA GLY A 417 -7.08 -27.95 -9.88
C GLY A 417 -7.12 -26.50 -10.38
N ASN A 418 -6.26 -25.61 -9.87
CA ASN A 418 -6.15 -24.24 -10.39
C ASN A 418 -5.26 -24.19 -11.63
N TYR A 419 -5.82 -24.64 -12.76
CA TYR A 419 -5.09 -24.80 -14.01
C TYR A 419 -4.66 -23.47 -14.64
N HIS A 420 -5.45 -22.40 -14.50
CA HIS A 420 -5.11 -21.09 -15.08
C HIS A 420 -3.89 -20.45 -14.40
N LEU A 421 -3.84 -20.49 -13.05
CA LEU A 421 -2.68 -19.99 -12.30
C LEU A 421 -1.44 -20.84 -12.60
N ALA A 422 -1.59 -22.17 -12.68
CA ALA A 422 -0.51 -23.06 -13.09
C ALA A 422 0.04 -22.70 -14.48
N THR A 423 -0.82 -22.42 -15.46
CA THR A 423 -0.38 -21.97 -16.79
C THR A 423 0.41 -20.66 -16.74
N LYS A 424 -0.07 -19.65 -16.00
CA LYS A 424 0.63 -18.36 -15.83
C LYS A 424 2.04 -18.59 -15.29
N LYS A 425 2.16 -19.37 -14.21
CA LYS A 425 3.45 -19.65 -13.53
C LYS A 425 4.39 -20.52 -14.37
N TYR A 426 3.90 -21.55 -15.07
CA TYR A 426 4.72 -22.33 -16.01
C TYR A 426 5.22 -21.49 -17.20
N THR A 427 4.40 -20.57 -17.70
CA THR A 427 4.78 -19.67 -18.79
C THR A 427 5.88 -18.70 -18.34
N GLN A 428 5.77 -18.14 -17.13
CA GLN A 428 6.81 -17.32 -16.50
C GLN A 428 8.12 -18.10 -16.28
N ALA A 429 8.02 -19.39 -15.93
CA ALA A 429 9.19 -20.27 -15.82
C ALA A 429 9.83 -20.66 -17.17
N GLY A 430 9.21 -20.28 -18.30
CA GLY A 430 9.63 -20.66 -19.64
C GLY A 430 9.25 -22.09 -20.06
N ASN A 431 8.54 -22.85 -19.23
CA ASN A 431 8.13 -24.23 -19.53
C ASN A 431 6.76 -24.26 -20.24
N LYS A 432 6.78 -23.98 -21.54
CA LYS A 432 5.57 -23.90 -22.37
C LYS A 432 4.81 -25.22 -22.52
N LEU A 433 5.51 -26.36 -22.45
CA LEU A 433 4.89 -27.69 -22.58
C LEU A 433 4.02 -28.02 -21.35
N LYS A 434 4.55 -27.80 -20.14
CA LYS A 434 3.77 -27.97 -18.90
C LYS A 434 2.63 -26.94 -18.83
N ALA A 435 2.87 -25.70 -19.29
CA ALA A 435 1.83 -24.68 -19.36
C ALA A 435 0.65 -25.09 -20.27
N MET A 436 0.95 -25.65 -21.44
CA MET A 436 -0.08 -26.18 -22.34
C MET A 436 -0.80 -27.37 -21.72
N SER A 437 -0.07 -28.29 -21.09
CA SER A 437 -0.68 -29.43 -20.40
C SER A 437 -1.67 -29.00 -19.32
N ALA A 438 -1.37 -27.90 -18.60
CA ALA A 438 -2.28 -27.30 -17.64
C ALA A 438 -3.53 -26.71 -18.31
N LEU A 439 -3.38 -25.95 -19.41
CA LEU A 439 -4.50 -25.40 -20.18
C LEU A 439 -5.43 -26.48 -20.73
N LEU A 440 -4.85 -27.56 -21.26
CA LEU A 440 -5.65 -28.67 -21.80
C LEU A 440 -6.54 -29.31 -20.73
N LYS A 441 -6.05 -29.40 -19.48
CA LYS A 441 -6.86 -29.87 -18.35
C LYS A 441 -7.93 -28.88 -17.92
N SER A 442 -7.74 -27.59 -18.15
CA SER A 442 -8.74 -26.56 -17.81
C SER A 442 -9.92 -26.56 -18.77
N GLY A 443 -9.78 -27.16 -19.95
CA GLY A 443 -10.82 -27.24 -20.97
C GLY A 443 -11.09 -25.94 -21.74
N ASP A 444 -10.35 -24.86 -21.47
CA ASP A 444 -10.59 -23.52 -22.02
C ASP A 444 -10.07 -23.42 -23.46
N THR A 445 -10.96 -23.69 -24.41
CA THR A 445 -10.66 -23.76 -25.85
C THR A 445 -10.05 -22.48 -26.40
N GLU A 446 -10.57 -21.32 -26.01
CA GLU A 446 -10.09 -20.02 -26.49
C GLU A 446 -8.66 -19.75 -26.04
N LYS A 447 -8.37 -19.97 -24.76
CA LYS A 447 -7.00 -19.80 -24.23
C LYS A 447 -6.02 -20.81 -24.80
N ILE A 448 -6.44 -22.05 -25.04
CA ILE A 448 -5.61 -23.07 -25.70
C ILE A 448 -5.21 -22.62 -27.11
N VAL A 449 -6.20 -22.19 -27.91
CA VAL A 449 -5.98 -21.71 -29.30
C VAL A 449 -5.10 -20.48 -29.31
N PHE A 450 -5.34 -19.53 -28.39
CA PHE A 450 -4.51 -18.34 -28.25
C PHE A 450 -3.06 -18.68 -27.88
N PHE A 451 -2.86 -19.52 -26.86
CA PHE A 451 -1.53 -19.89 -26.36
C PHE A 451 -0.70 -20.64 -27.41
N ALA A 452 -1.33 -21.53 -28.18
CA ALA A 452 -0.66 -22.22 -29.30
C ALA A 452 -0.18 -21.24 -30.38
N ASN A 453 -1.04 -20.28 -30.78
CA ASN A 453 -0.71 -19.29 -31.81
C ASN A 453 0.39 -18.30 -31.36
N VAL A 454 0.41 -17.91 -30.09
CA VAL A 454 1.44 -17.03 -29.52
C VAL A 454 2.77 -17.76 -29.38
N SER A 455 2.76 -19.01 -28.90
CA SER A 455 3.97 -19.75 -28.60
C SER A 455 4.70 -20.29 -29.85
N ARG A 456 3.98 -20.53 -30.95
CA ARG A 456 4.49 -20.96 -32.26
C ARG A 456 5.45 -22.16 -32.23
N GLN A 457 5.27 -23.09 -31.30
CA GLN A 457 6.03 -24.33 -31.21
C GLN A 457 5.27 -25.48 -31.86
N ARG A 458 6.00 -26.37 -32.54
CA ARG A 458 5.44 -27.51 -33.28
C ARG A 458 4.58 -28.39 -32.38
N GLU A 459 5.12 -28.75 -31.23
CA GLU A 459 4.52 -29.69 -30.28
C GLU A 459 3.22 -29.12 -29.70
N LEU A 460 3.19 -27.80 -29.45
CA LEU A 460 2.01 -27.12 -28.90
C LEU A 460 0.84 -27.08 -29.89
N PHE A 461 1.12 -26.89 -31.18
CA PHE A 461 0.08 -26.98 -32.21
C PHE A 461 -0.52 -28.39 -32.28
N ILE A 462 0.32 -29.43 -32.17
CA ILE A 462 -0.13 -30.82 -32.18
C ILE A 462 -0.98 -31.11 -30.93
N MET A 463 -0.53 -30.71 -29.75
CA MET A 463 -1.26 -30.89 -28.49
C MET A 463 -2.63 -30.20 -28.51
N ALA A 464 -2.70 -28.96 -29.00
CA ALA A 464 -3.95 -28.24 -29.14
C ALA A 464 -4.88 -28.90 -30.17
N ALA A 465 -4.35 -29.35 -31.32
CA ALA A 465 -5.15 -30.03 -32.34
C ALA A 465 -5.72 -31.36 -31.86
N ASN A 466 -4.94 -32.16 -31.13
CA ASN A 466 -5.41 -33.42 -30.54
C ASN A 466 -6.56 -33.19 -29.54
N TYR A 467 -6.47 -32.14 -28.72
CA TYR A 467 -7.55 -31.77 -27.79
C TYR A 467 -8.81 -31.28 -28.53
N LEU A 468 -8.65 -30.45 -29.55
CA LEU A 468 -9.79 -29.99 -30.35
C LEU A 468 -10.47 -31.15 -31.11
N GLN A 469 -9.73 -32.21 -31.45
CA GLN A 469 -10.28 -33.40 -32.08
C GLN A 469 -11.22 -34.18 -31.15
N SER A 470 -11.02 -34.13 -29.82
CA SER A 470 -11.94 -34.76 -28.86
C SER A 470 -13.23 -33.96 -28.62
N LEU A 471 -13.35 -32.75 -29.18
CA LEU A 471 -14.56 -31.92 -29.08
C LEU A 471 -15.49 -32.14 -30.28
N ASP A 472 -16.74 -31.68 -30.16
CA ASP A 472 -17.74 -31.68 -31.24
C ASP A 472 -17.39 -30.68 -32.36
N TRP A 473 -16.39 -30.99 -33.17
CA TRP A 473 -15.95 -30.15 -34.31
C TRP A 473 -17.01 -29.98 -35.41
N ARG A 474 -18.11 -30.76 -35.40
CA ARG A 474 -19.24 -30.66 -36.33
C ARG A 474 -20.17 -29.49 -36.02
N LYS A 475 -20.47 -29.23 -34.74
CA LYS A 475 -21.33 -28.09 -34.32
C LYS A 475 -20.66 -26.75 -34.64
N ASN A 476 -19.33 -26.72 -34.61
CA ASN A 476 -18.52 -25.52 -34.83
C ASN A 476 -17.52 -25.69 -35.99
N PRO A 477 -17.86 -25.26 -37.22
CA PRO A 477 -16.97 -25.32 -38.38
C PRO A 477 -15.62 -24.60 -38.19
N GLU A 478 -15.55 -23.65 -37.26
CA GLU A 478 -14.31 -22.94 -36.92
C GLU A 478 -13.31 -23.85 -36.17
N ILE A 479 -13.79 -24.80 -35.36
CA ILE A 479 -12.93 -25.80 -34.70
C ILE A 479 -12.27 -26.68 -35.76
N LEU A 480 -13.05 -27.16 -36.75
CA LEU A 480 -12.54 -27.95 -37.87
C LEU A 480 -11.41 -27.21 -38.62
N LYS A 481 -11.64 -25.94 -38.99
CA LYS A 481 -10.61 -25.11 -39.65
C LYS A 481 -9.37 -24.93 -38.77
N THR A 482 -9.56 -24.78 -37.46
CA THR A 482 -8.47 -24.58 -36.50
C THR A 482 -7.62 -25.85 -36.34
N ILE A 483 -8.24 -27.04 -36.28
CA ILE A 483 -7.54 -28.33 -36.26
C ILE A 483 -6.66 -28.49 -37.50
N ILE A 484 -7.22 -28.25 -38.70
CA ILE A 484 -6.48 -28.34 -39.96
C ILE A 484 -5.32 -27.35 -39.97
N ALA A 485 -5.56 -26.10 -39.54
CA ALA A 485 -4.54 -25.07 -39.46
C ALA A 485 -3.42 -25.45 -38.49
N PHE A 486 -3.74 -26.02 -37.32
CA PHE A 486 -2.77 -26.41 -36.31
C PHE A 486 -1.92 -27.61 -36.73
N TYR A 487 -2.50 -28.69 -37.25
CA TYR A 487 -1.69 -29.80 -37.76
C TYR A 487 -0.80 -29.38 -38.96
N THR A 488 -1.30 -28.49 -39.82
CA THR A 488 -0.51 -27.93 -40.92
C THR A 488 0.67 -27.10 -40.40
N LYS A 489 0.43 -26.18 -39.45
CA LYS A 489 1.48 -25.37 -38.79
C LYS A 489 2.46 -26.24 -38.01
N GLY A 490 1.99 -27.30 -37.37
CA GLY A 490 2.77 -28.32 -36.65
C GLY A 490 3.51 -29.31 -37.57
N ARG A 491 3.39 -29.19 -38.89
CA ARG A 491 3.99 -30.12 -39.88
C ARG A 491 3.71 -31.59 -39.54
N ALA A 492 2.51 -31.88 -39.05
CA ALA A 492 2.07 -33.21 -38.65
C ALA A 492 1.11 -33.78 -39.70
N ALA A 493 1.65 -34.09 -40.89
CA ALA A 493 0.86 -34.52 -42.04
C ALA A 493 0.15 -35.87 -41.82
N GLU A 494 0.75 -36.79 -41.06
CA GLU A 494 0.14 -38.08 -40.73
C GLU A 494 -1.10 -37.94 -39.83
N LEU A 495 -1.02 -37.11 -38.79
CA LEU A 495 -2.14 -36.84 -37.88
C LEU A 495 -3.26 -36.10 -38.61
N LEU A 496 -2.90 -35.16 -39.50
CA LEU A 496 -3.88 -34.48 -40.35
C LEU A 496 -4.58 -35.46 -41.31
N ALA A 497 -3.86 -36.39 -41.92
CA ALA A 497 -4.45 -37.40 -42.78
C ALA A 497 -5.39 -38.33 -42.00
N GLY A 498 -4.97 -38.78 -40.81
CA GLY A 498 -5.84 -39.55 -39.91
C GLY A 498 -7.10 -38.79 -39.51
N PHE A 499 -7.00 -37.49 -39.26
CA PHE A 499 -8.17 -36.65 -38.97
C PHE A 499 -9.13 -36.56 -40.17
N TYR A 500 -8.64 -36.42 -41.40
CA TYR A 500 -9.47 -36.46 -42.60
C TYR A 500 -10.13 -37.83 -42.84
N GLU A 501 -9.43 -38.93 -42.53
CA GLU A 501 -10.00 -40.29 -42.55
C GLU A 501 -11.16 -40.42 -41.56
N VAL A 502 -11.00 -39.93 -40.32
CA VAL A 502 -12.09 -39.90 -39.32
C VAL A 502 -13.24 -39.02 -39.81
N CYS A 503 -12.96 -37.85 -40.40
CA CYS A 503 -14.00 -37.00 -40.98
C CYS A 503 -14.80 -37.74 -42.06
N ALA A 504 -14.11 -38.46 -42.96
CA ALA A 504 -14.74 -39.24 -44.01
C ALA A 504 -15.58 -40.39 -43.45
N GLN A 505 -15.06 -41.09 -42.45
CA GLN A 505 -15.76 -42.18 -41.78
C GLN A 505 -17.06 -41.69 -41.15
N VAL A 506 -17.05 -40.55 -40.44
CA VAL A 506 -18.27 -39.94 -39.86
C VAL A 506 -19.27 -39.50 -40.95
N GLU A 507 -18.81 -38.96 -42.09
CA GLU A 507 -19.72 -38.60 -43.20
C GLU A 507 -20.37 -39.83 -43.85
N ILE A 508 -19.64 -40.94 -43.98
CA ILE A 508 -20.19 -42.22 -44.41
C ILE A 508 -21.14 -42.75 -43.33
N ASP A 509 -20.72 -42.64 -42.07
CA ASP A 509 -21.31 -43.42 -41.01
C ASP A 509 -22.65 -42.90 -40.52
N ASP A 510 -22.76 -41.58 -40.41
CA ASP A 510 -23.94 -40.93 -39.82
C ASP A 510 -24.85 -40.31 -40.89
N PHE A 511 -24.29 -39.94 -42.04
CA PHE A 511 -24.99 -39.14 -43.07
C PHE A 511 -25.09 -39.79 -44.44
N GLN A 512 -24.45 -40.95 -44.66
CA GLN A 512 -24.40 -41.65 -45.96
C GLN A 512 -23.96 -40.71 -47.12
N ASN A 513 -23.13 -39.69 -46.81
CA ASN A 513 -22.68 -38.67 -47.75
C ASN A 513 -21.30 -39.01 -48.32
N TYR A 514 -21.33 -39.88 -49.33
CA TYR A 514 -20.14 -40.38 -50.01
C TYR A 514 -19.37 -39.32 -50.82
N GLU A 515 -20.02 -38.23 -51.22
CA GLU A 515 -19.36 -37.13 -51.98
C GLU A 515 -18.42 -36.33 -51.08
N LYS A 516 -18.87 -35.96 -49.87
CA LYS A 516 -18.05 -35.28 -48.87
C LYS A 516 -16.95 -36.20 -48.33
N ALA A 517 -17.26 -37.47 -48.10
CA ALA A 517 -16.28 -38.47 -47.70
C ALA A 517 -15.17 -38.64 -48.75
N LEU A 518 -15.53 -38.67 -50.03
CA LEU A 518 -14.57 -38.71 -51.14
C LEU A 518 -13.64 -37.49 -51.15
N HIS A 519 -14.19 -36.28 -50.91
CA HIS A 519 -13.39 -35.06 -50.81
C HIS A 519 -12.40 -35.13 -49.63
N ALA A 520 -12.87 -35.51 -48.44
CA ALA A 520 -12.04 -35.65 -47.25
C ALA A 520 -10.91 -36.69 -47.44
N LEU A 521 -11.20 -37.87 -48.00
CA LEU A 521 -10.18 -38.88 -48.29
C LEU A 521 -9.18 -38.43 -49.35
N THR A 522 -9.63 -37.66 -50.34
CA THR A 522 -8.72 -37.08 -51.35
C THR A 522 -7.75 -36.08 -50.71
N GLU A 523 -8.22 -35.27 -49.76
CA GLU A 523 -7.35 -34.38 -48.97
C GLU A 523 -6.42 -35.16 -48.02
N ALA A 524 -6.89 -36.26 -47.41
CA ALA A 524 -6.04 -37.17 -46.63
C ALA A 524 -4.88 -37.71 -47.48
N HIS A 525 -5.19 -38.23 -48.67
CA HIS A 525 -4.20 -38.74 -49.63
C HIS A 525 -3.18 -37.66 -50.04
N LYS A 526 -3.63 -36.44 -50.30
CA LYS A 526 -2.73 -35.29 -50.59
C LYS A 526 -1.83 -34.95 -49.40
N CYS A 527 -2.31 -35.07 -48.17
CA CYS A 527 -1.52 -34.78 -46.97
C CYS A 527 -0.37 -35.78 -46.81
N ILE A 528 -0.63 -37.07 -47.00
CA ILE A 528 0.41 -38.11 -46.93
C ILE A 528 1.41 -38.00 -48.09
N LEU A 529 0.95 -37.69 -49.31
CA LEU A 529 1.87 -37.45 -50.44
C LEU A 529 2.86 -36.30 -50.19
N LYS A 530 2.46 -35.31 -49.38
CA LYS A 530 3.31 -34.17 -49.01
C LYS A 530 4.29 -34.50 -47.86
N SER A 531 4.10 -35.60 -47.13
CA SER A 531 4.97 -35.95 -45.99
C SER A 531 6.24 -36.64 -46.46
N LYS A 532 7.40 -36.10 -46.07
CA LYS A 532 8.73 -36.72 -46.30
C LYS A 532 9.16 -37.44 -45.02
N ASP A 533 8.48 -38.54 -44.68
CA ASP A 533 8.83 -39.32 -43.48
C ASP A 533 9.55 -40.63 -43.85
N SER A 534 10.52 -40.98 -43.01
CA SER A 534 11.58 -41.98 -43.22
C SER A 534 11.11 -43.45 -43.22
N SER A 535 9.80 -43.72 -43.22
CA SER A 535 9.21 -45.07 -43.14
C SER A 535 8.55 -45.50 -44.46
N ALA A 536 9.30 -45.41 -45.56
CA ALA A 536 8.81 -45.56 -46.94
C ALA A 536 7.79 -46.71 -47.14
N GLY A 537 8.03 -47.89 -46.56
CA GLY A 537 7.15 -49.06 -46.73
C GLY A 537 5.76 -48.95 -46.07
N LYS A 538 5.62 -48.28 -44.91
CA LYS A 538 4.31 -48.08 -44.27
C LYS A 538 3.52 -46.96 -44.94
N HIS A 539 4.21 -45.92 -45.41
CA HIS A 539 3.59 -44.84 -46.19
C HIS A 539 3.01 -45.34 -47.51
N GLU A 540 3.74 -46.16 -48.25
CA GLU A 540 3.27 -46.72 -49.53
C GLU A 540 2.05 -47.62 -49.34
N ALA A 541 2.05 -48.49 -48.33
CA ALA A 541 0.91 -49.35 -48.02
C ALA A 541 -0.34 -48.53 -47.66
N ARG A 542 -0.19 -47.47 -46.85
CA ARG A 542 -1.30 -46.59 -46.47
C ARG A 542 -1.81 -45.73 -47.63
N LEU A 543 -0.92 -45.28 -48.52
CA LEU A 543 -1.32 -44.59 -49.75
C LEU A 543 -2.11 -45.51 -50.68
N ALA A 544 -1.66 -46.76 -50.85
CA ALA A 544 -2.36 -47.75 -51.65
C ALA A 544 -3.75 -48.07 -51.06
N ASP A 545 -3.88 -48.21 -49.74
CA ASP A 545 -5.15 -48.41 -49.05
C ASP A 545 -6.12 -47.21 -49.25
N LEU A 546 -5.63 -45.98 -49.04
CA LEU A 546 -6.44 -44.77 -49.28
C LEU A 546 -6.86 -44.65 -50.75
N GLN A 547 -5.97 -44.95 -51.69
CA GLN A 547 -6.27 -44.89 -53.12
C GLN A 547 -7.30 -45.95 -53.51
N HIS A 548 -7.22 -47.14 -52.91
CA HIS A 548 -8.23 -48.19 -53.08
C HIS A 548 -9.60 -47.74 -52.53
N LYS A 549 -9.66 -47.20 -51.31
CA LYS A 549 -10.89 -46.65 -50.70
C LYS A 549 -11.51 -45.54 -51.56
N ILE A 550 -10.69 -44.60 -52.03
CA ILE A 550 -11.13 -43.52 -52.94
C ILE A 550 -11.74 -44.09 -54.22
N ASN A 551 -11.15 -45.13 -54.80
CA ASN A 551 -11.66 -45.74 -56.03
C ASN A 551 -13.00 -46.45 -55.81
N LEU A 552 -13.18 -47.16 -54.70
CA LEU A 552 -14.45 -47.81 -54.33
C LEU A 552 -15.57 -46.76 -54.14
N ILE A 553 -15.29 -45.68 -53.39
CA ILE A 553 -16.26 -44.60 -53.19
C ILE A 553 -16.59 -43.89 -54.50
N LYS A 554 -15.59 -43.66 -55.38
CA LYS A 554 -15.84 -43.08 -56.73
C LYS A 554 -16.78 -43.94 -57.56
N LYS A 555 -16.58 -45.26 -57.58
CA LYS A 555 -17.47 -46.20 -58.28
C LYS A 555 -18.89 -46.13 -57.72
N PHE A 556 -19.05 -46.04 -56.39
CA PHE A 556 -20.38 -45.94 -55.76
C PHE A 556 -21.08 -44.61 -56.01
N VAL A 557 -20.35 -43.48 -55.91
CA VAL A 557 -20.88 -42.14 -56.25
C VAL A 557 -21.26 -42.07 -57.74
N GLN A 558 -20.44 -42.67 -58.62
CA GLN A 558 -20.75 -42.77 -60.05
C GLN A 558 -22.03 -43.57 -60.29
N ALA A 559 -22.23 -44.71 -59.61
CA ALA A 559 -23.45 -45.50 -59.69
C ALA A 559 -24.68 -44.70 -59.25
N ARG A 560 -24.60 -43.94 -58.14
CA ARG A 560 -25.69 -43.05 -57.68
C ARG A 560 -25.99 -41.93 -58.67
N GLY A 561 -24.97 -41.32 -59.27
CA GLY A 561 -25.15 -40.24 -60.25
C GLY A 561 -25.72 -40.70 -61.59
N LEU A 562 -25.32 -41.91 -62.05
CA LEU A 562 -25.81 -42.50 -63.30
C LEU A 562 -27.25 -43.02 -63.19
N TYR A 563 -27.76 -43.27 -61.99
CA TYR A 563 -29.09 -43.84 -61.77
C TYR A 563 -30.22 -43.07 -62.49
N ALA A 564 -30.12 -41.74 -62.57
CA ALA A 564 -31.11 -40.90 -63.25
C ALA A 564 -31.07 -41.00 -64.78
N GLN A 565 -29.97 -41.49 -65.36
CA GLN A 565 -29.74 -41.58 -66.81
C GLN A 565 -29.85 -43.03 -67.30
N ASP A 566 -29.25 -43.98 -66.58
CA ASP A 566 -29.26 -45.41 -66.88
C ASP A 566 -29.34 -46.22 -65.58
N SER A 567 -30.55 -46.66 -65.24
CA SER A 567 -30.79 -47.47 -64.04
C SER A 567 -30.19 -48.87 -64.12
N SER A 568 -30.03 -49.42 -65.33
CA SER A 568 -29.53 -50.79 -65.51
C SER A 568 -28.02 -50.87 -65.31
N GLU A 569 -27.29 -49.87 -65.81
CA GLU A 569 -25.86 -49.75 -65.63
C GLU A 569 -25.49 -49.41 -64.17
N ALA A 570 -26.29 -48.59 -63.49
CA ALA A 570 -26.11 -48.29 -62.07
C ALA A 570 -26.22 -49.55 -61.19
N VAL A 571 -27.18 -50.44 -61.47
CA VAL A 571 -27.33 -51.73 -60.77
C VAL A 571 -26.14 -52.64 -61.05
N ARG A 572 -25.69 -52.75 -62.31
CA ARG A 572 -24.51 -53.55 -62.67
C ARG A 572 -23.27 -53.09 -61.92
N LEU A 573 -23.07 -51.78 -61.78
CA LEU A 573 -21.95 -51.21 -61.02
C LEU A 573 -22.05 -51.49 -59.52
N CYS A 574 -23.25 -51.44 -58.93
CA CYS A 574 -23.48 -51.81 -57.54
C CYS A 574 -23.29 -53.31 -57.28
N GLU A 575 -23.71 -54.19 -58.20
CA GLU A 575 -23.47 -55.63 -58.11
C GLU A 575 -21.98 -55.96 -58.25
N ALA A 576 -21.27 -55.31 -59.18
CA ALA A 576 -19.82 -55.44 -59.31
C ALA A 576 -19.08 -54.92 -58.06
N LEU A 577 -19.60 -53.89 -57.39
CA LEU A 577 -19.03 -53.39 -56.13
C LEU A 577 -19.15 -54.40 -54.98
N LEU A 578 -20.22 -55.19 -54.92
CA LEU A 578 -20.41 -56.23 -53.90
C LEU A 578 -19.46 -57.43 -54.10
N GLU A 579 -18.92 -57.62 -55.30
CA GLU A 579 -17.92 -58.66 -55.61
C GLU A 579 -16.48 -58.23 -55.26
N GLU A 580 -16.24 -56.93 -55.00
CA GLU A 580 -14.91 -56.41 -54.67
C GLU A 580 -14.49 -56.79 -53.23
N PRO A 581 -13.24 -57.27 -53.03
CA PRO A 581 -12.73 -57.57 -51.70
C PRO A 581 -12.52 -56.29 -50.88
N ASN A 582 -12.81 -56.32 -49.58
CA ASN A 582 -12.65 -55.20 -48.63
C ASN A 582 -13.50 -53.95 -48.93
N LEU A 583 -14.73 -54.15 -49.38
CA LEU A 583 -15.69 -53.05 -49.61
C LEU A 583 -15.96 -52.23 -48.32
N ASP A 584 -16.19 -52.91 -47.20
CA ASP A 584 -16.36 -52.33 -45.85
C ASP A 584 -14.97 -52.19 -45.19
N PRO A 585 -14.49 -50.98 -44.80
CA PRO A 585 -15.23 -49.76 -44.43
C PRO A 585 -15.30 -48.63 -45.46
N ALA A 586 -14.83 -48.82 -46.70
CA ALA A 586 -14.81 -47.74 -47.71
C ALA A 586 -16.22 -47.35 -48.18
N VAL A 587 -17.04 -48.35 -48.48
CA VAL A 587 -18.45 -48.23 -48.80
C VAL A 587 -19.17 -49.28 -47.98
N ARG A 588 -20.17 -48.86 -47.21
CA ARG A 588 -20.89 -49.80 -46.36
C ARG A 588 -21.68 -50.76 -47.24
N ILE A 589 -21.50 -52.06 -46.99
CA ILE A 589 -22.23 -53.13 -47.69
C ILE A 589 -23.74 -52.90 -47.58
N GLY A 590 -24.20 -52.41 -46.42
CA GLY A 590 -25.59 -52.03 -46.19
C GLY A 590 -26.13 -50.98 -47.15
N ASP A 591 -25.37 -49.90 -47.41
CA ASP A 591 -25.81 -48.81 -48.30
C ASP A 591 -25.90 -49.26 -49.77
N VAL A 592 -25.05 -50.18 -50.21
CA VAL A 592 -25.09 -50.74 -51.57
C VAL A 592 -26.32 -51.65 -51.74
N PHE A 593 -26.58 -52.53 -50.78
CA PHE A 593 -27.80 -53.35 -50.80
C PHE A 593 -29.06 -52.50 -50.64
N GLY A 594 -29.04 -51.45 -49.81
CA GLY A 594 -30.12 -50.48 -49.68
C GLY A 594 -30.50 -49.87 -51.02
N PHE A 595 -29.50 -49.43 -51.78
CA PHE A 595 -29.68 -48.92 -53.14
C PHE A 595 -30.29 -49.95 -54.10
N LEU A 596 -29.82 -51.21 -54.07
CA LEU A 596 -30.36 -52.29 -54.91
C LEU A 596 -31.81 -52.65 -54.55
N VAL A 597 -32.13 -52.73 -53.26
CA VAL A 597 -33.49 -53.00 -52.77
C VAL A 597 -34.44 -51.89 -53.19
N ASP A 598 -34.03 -50.63 -53.03
CA ASP A 598 -34.81 -49.47 -53.46
C ASP A 598 -35.07 -49.48 -54.98
N HIS A 599 -34.07 -49.84 -55.78
CA HIS A 599 -34.23 -49.98 -57.22
C HIS A 599 -35.27 -51.04 -57.62
N TYR A 600 -35.14 -52.26 -57.10
CA TYR A 600 -36.06 -53.36 -57.45
C TYR A 600 -37.48 -53.10 -56.93
N CYS A 601 -37.63 -52.40 -55.80
CA CYS A 601 -38.93 -51.94 -55.30
C CYS A 601 -39.56 -50.90 -56.24
N GLN A 602 -38.78 -49.94 -56.74
CA GLN A 602 -39.26 -48.92 -57.70
C GLN A 602 -39.68 -49.54 -59.04
N GLN A 603 -39.01 -50.62 -59.48
CA GLN A 603 -39.39 -51.36 -60.68
C GLN A 603 -40.55 -52.36 -60.48
N GLY A 604 -41.06 -52.52 -59.25
CA GLY A 604 -42.15 -53.46 -58.92
C GLY A 604 -41.72 -54.93 -58.90
N ASN A 605 -40.42 -55.22 -58.91
CA ASN A 605 -39.90 -56.59 -58.86
C ASN A 605 -39.61 -57.01 -57.40
N PHE A 606 -40.69 -57.26 -56.65
CA PHE A 606 -40.63 -57.55 -55.22
C PHE A 606 -39.91 -58.86 -54.88
N ASN A 607 -39.90 -59.84 -55.79
CA ASN A 607 -39.18 -61.10 -55.60
C ASN A 607 -37.65 -60.89 -55.58
N MET A 608 -37.13 -60.08 -56.50
CA MET A 608 -35.70 -59.77 -56.54
C MET A 608 -35.29 -58.84 -55.40
N ALA A 609 -36.14 -57.87 -55.06
CA ALA A 609 -35.93 -57.01 -53.89
C ALA A 609 -35.86 -57.83 -52.57
N SER A 610 -36.76 -58.82 -52.38
CA SER A 610 -36.73 -59.70 -51.21
C SER A 610 -35.45 -60.54 -51.14
N ARG A 611 -34.98 -61.09 -52.26
CA ARG A 611 -33.71 -61.84 -52.31
C ARG A 611 -32.52 -60.97 -51.92
N LYS A 612 -32.46 -59.74 -52.43
CA LYS A 612 -31.39 -58.78 -52.09
C LYS A 612 -31.48 -58.32 -50.63
N LEU A 613 -32.68 -58.24 -50.07
CA LEU A 613 -32.88 -57.95 -48.66
C LEU A 613 -32.46 -59.12 -47.75
N GLU A 614 -32.73 -60.37 -48.15
CA GLU A 614 -32.24 -61.58 -47.46
C GLU A 614 -30.71 -61.68 -47.51
N GLU A 615 -30.11 -61.31 -48.64
CA GLU A 615 -28.64 -61.19 -48.76
C GLU A 615 -28.10 -60.12 -47.80
N LEU A 616 -28.73 -58.95 -47.72
CA LEU A 616 -28.37 -57.92 -46.73
C LEU A 616 -28.48 -58.42 -45.28
N GLN A 617 -29.52 -59.17 -44.94
CA GLN A 617 -29.72 -59.75 -43.60
C GLN A 617 -28.64 -60.76 -43.19
N LYS A 618 -27.96 -61.39 -44.17
CA LYS A 618 -26.80 -62.26 -43.88
C LYS A 618 -25.56 -61.47 -43.49
N HIS A 619 -25.45 -60.23 -43.97
CA HIS A 619 -24.30 -59.36 -43.73
C HIS A 619 -24.51 -58.37 -42.59
N VAL A 620 -25.77 -58.03 -42.27
CA VAL A 620 -26.13 -57.00 -41.28
C VAL A 620 -27.25 -57.52 -40.36
N SER A 621 -27.16 -57.24 -39.05
CA SER A 621 -28.18 -57.64 -38.08
C SER A 621 -29.56 -57.07 -38.43
N SER A 622 -30.62 -57.87 -38.20
CA SER A 622 -32.00 -57.55 -38.62
C SER A 622 -32.52 -56.20 -38.08
N GLN A 623 -32.00 -55.72 -36.94
CA GLN A 623 -32.34 -54.42 -36.35
C GLN A 623 -31.73 -53.23 -37.11
N LYS A 624 -30.58 -53.41 -37.77
CA LYS A 624 -29.89 -52.35 -38.52
C LYS A 624 -30.36 -52.24 -39.98
N VAL A 625 -31.18 -53.16 -40.47
CA VAL A 625 -31.69 -53.14 -41.87
C VAL A 625 -32.52 -51.88 -42.16
N ARG A 626 -33.26 -51.36 -41.17
CA ARG A 626 -34.01 -50.10 -41.29
C ARG A 626 -33.13 -48.86 -41.50
N TYR A 627 -31.86 -48.92 -41.13
CA TYR A 627 -30.91 -47.82 -41.28
C TYR A 627 -30.44 -47.65 -42.74
N TYR A 628 -30.51 -48.73 -43.55
CA TYR A 628 -29.95 -48.78 -44.90
C TYR A 628 -30.98 -48.76 -46.01
N VAL A 629 -32.22 -49.21 -45.75
CA VAL A 629 -33.28 -49.31 -46.77
C VAL A 629 -34.31 -48.22 -46.54
N SER A 630 -34.78 -47.59 -47.62
CA SER A 630 -35.82 -46.55 -47.53
C SER A 630 -37.09 -47.08 -46.86
N PRO A 631 -37.73 -46.29 -45.96
CA PRO A 631 -38.97 -46.68 -45.30
C PRO A 631 -40.13 -46.90 -46.29
N VAL A 632 -40.06 -46.30 -47.48
CA VAL A 632 -41.05 -46.50 -48.55
C VAL A 632 -40.90 -47.89 -49.16
N SER A 633 -39.67 -48.31 -49.44
CA SER A 633 -39.34 -49.62 -50.00
C SER A 633 -39.62 -50.75 -49.00
N LEU A 634 -39.32 -50.53 -47.71
CA LEU A 634 -39.65 -51.49 -46.65
C LEU A 634 -41.16 -51.71 -46.53
N LYS A 635 -41.96 -50.64 -46.49
CA LYS A 635 -43.43 -50.73 -46.45
C LYS A 635 -44.01 -51.42 -47.70
N ALA A 636 -43.41 -51.19 -48.87
CA ALA A 636 -43.82 -51.84 -50.11
C ALA A 636 -43.56 -53.35 -50.07
N LEU A 637 -42.43 -53.78 -49.51
CA LEU A 637 -42.08 -55.19 -49.33
C LEU A 637 -42.93 -55.89 -48.25
N GLU A 638 -43.23 -55.20 -47.14
CA GLU A 638 -44.13 -55.69 -46.09
C GLU A 638 -45.53 -55.99 -46.65
N LYS A 639 -46.04 -55.12 -47.53
CA LYS A 639 -47.40 -55.22 -48.09
C LYS A 639 -47.56 -56.33 -49.12
N GLU A 640 -46.60 -56.53 -50.00
CA GLU A 640 -46.70 -57.49 -51.13
C GLU A 640 -46.15 -58.89 -50.79
N MET A 641 -45.15 -58.99 -49.90
CA MET A 641 -44.48 -60.27 -49.58
C MET A 641 -44.85 -60.84 -48.20
N GLY A 642 -45.65 -60.12 -47.40
CA GLY A 642 -46.10 -60.58 -46.07
C GLY A 642 -44.98 -60.68 -45.02
N LEU A 643 -43.86 -59.98 -45.24
CA LEU A 643 -42.71 -59.95 -44.33
C LEU A 643 -43.04 -59.05 -43.12
N THR A 644 -42.93 -59.57 -41.90
CA THR A 644 -43.13 -58.78 -40.67
C THR A 644 -41.78 -58.34 -40.10
N PHE A 645 -41.46 -57.05 -40.22
CA PHE A 645 -40.33 -56.45 -39.49
C PHE A 645 -40.88 -55.88 -38.18
N ASN A 646 -40.56 -56.51 -37.04
CA ASN A 646 -41.08 -56.12 -35.72
C ASN A 646 -41.06 -54.59 -35.53
N HIS A 647 -42.24 -54.00 -35.35
CA HIS A 647 -42.42 -52.60 -34.96
C HIS A 647 -41.93 -52.43 -33.52
N THR A 648 -40.66 -52.05 -33.36
CA THR A 648 -40.28 -51.18 -32.25
C THR A 648 -40.11 -49.79 -32.83
N ASP A 649 -41.09 -48.93 -32.55
CA ASP A 649 -40.95 -47.49 -32.69
C ASP A 649 -39.82 -47.04 -31.78
N HIS A 650 -38.65 -46.76 -32.37
CA HIS A 650 -37.77 -45.76 -31.83
C HIS A 650 -37.65 -44.68 -32.89
N ASN A 651 -38.53 -43.69 -32.73
CA ASN A 651 -38.36 -42.35 -33.27
C ASN A 651 -37.07 -41.79 -32.63
N PRO A 652 -35.98 -41.48 -33.36
CA PRO A 652 -34.94 -40.63 -32.82
C PRO A 652 -35.42 -39.19 -33.00
N GLU A 653 -36.49 -38.84 -32.29
CA GLU A 653 -36.71 -37.46 -31.92
C GLU A 653 -35.66 -37.14 -30.87
N VAL A 654 -34.83 -36.15 -31.21
CA VAL A 654 -34.03 -35.30 -30.33
C VAL A 654 -34.43 -35.46 -28.86
N GLN A 655 -33.72 -36.32 -28.14
CA GLN A 655 -33.66 -36.27 -26.69
C GLN A 655 -32.62 -35.19 -26.37
N ASP A 656 -33.14 -33.99 -26.07
CA ASP A 656 -32.44 -33.03 -25.23
C ASP A 656 -32.21 -33.73 -23.87
N GLU A 657 -31.00 -34.25 -23.67
CA GLU A 657 -30.45 -34.49 -22.35
C GLU A 657 -29.77 -33.19 -21.91
N ASP A 658 -30.33 -32.50 -20.91
CA ASP A 658 -29.59 -31.87 -19.80
C ASP A 658 -30.57 -31.06 -18.91
N GLU A 659 -31.15 -31.70 -17.90
CA GLU A 659 -31.43 -31.06 -16.61
C GLU A 659 -31.02 -32.05 -15.51
N VAL A 660 -29.80 -31.88 -15.01
CA VAL A 660 -29.33 -32.51 -13.78
C VAL A 660 -29.68 -31.54 -12.64
N GLU A 661 -30.62 -31.95 -11.78
CA GLU A 661 -30.84 -31.30 -10.49
C GLU A 661 -29.58 -31.46 -9.62
N GLU A 662 -29.04 -30.33 -9.19
CA GLU A 662 -28.06 -30.24 -8.09
C GLU A 662 -28.77 -30.55 -6.77
N ASP A 663 -28.49 -31.71 -6.18
CA ASP A 663 -28.65 -31.89 -4.73
C ASP A 663 -27.43 -31.25 -4.04
N LEU A 664 -27.71 -30.16 -3.33
CA LEU A 664 -26.82 -29.53 -2.35
C LEU A 664 -26.70 -30.42 -1.12
N ASP A 665 -25.48 -30.90 -0.86
CA ASP A 665 -24.90 -31.05 0.49
C ASP A 665 -23.38 -30.82 0.44
#